data_AF-A0A8K0GCB8-F1
#
_entry.id   AF-A0A8K0GCB8-F1
#
_cell.length_a   1.000
_cell.length_b   1.000
_cell.length_c   1.000
_cell.angle_alpha   90.00
_cell.angle_beta   90.00
_cell.angle_gamma   90.00
#
_symmetry.space_group_name_H-M   'P 1'
#
loop_
_entity.id
_entity.type
_entity.pdbx_description
1 polymer ?
#
loop_
_entity_poly.entity_id
_entity_poly.type
_entity_poly.pdbx_seq_one_letter_code
_entity_poly.pdbx_strand_id
1 'polypeptide(L)'
;MSADEREALMENYARPKEIEEDHWISFMKTEKSLAMLKDKISLTSNINARTKLIPYLVLTCKLNKDLIGLGNACKYMVTQHLNDHSSVRQAFIDAISSNYNLAKLKEDHWKYINQLLEITLANNEPYYENCLKGYITFRLQNNLSIEEEVRKWIKMRFRELELPDPKHQKQYLLLKYDLIHLCYEKSEINREYINYLEELCEWNDKHPEDPFVIYSYTKAMDSVKSSLKTNDCLWEMEKIILQCIKLNINEKDKQELLDLLLSSDNSYRSDCLFKWFLNNEPTFFLDHTETVVKILIENEFTSLWLHFKSYSHLGIPQKMCEILKQSIKVGQEDIGFQDYSQRNHSKNTLMALSYLLSATEFLDLIEAYYPTDSTVDVQSQEGNWNYLLHKGIAVAIRNVSPASLATEAVLKFCKGDYLNLIQKSLYLISYNMAENKVEHLLAELGTRSVSVKKHSLHLGSKILNRQESFKIYKKFQNNENSSMSKCLVKGTFNFFCNNPQEQSWELLKESINNIDTNDAEALNFITRWKKLPKSYYPQYITVTWNMFESISDNSKAAQERKGHILDLILAKDVIQTLPKEFILRMIKKYFLQSQAELDSKFNLIAAKFIIHCNSQSELKERMDSVFGILSGFIQQPPEDYVLSASIRKIIFNFIKQFCANFFEKERIPLATEILSECTALFNNSFKICQFLDEYLHLQFTSICVTSNTLPEMALNISSLYSSLVKNVGVSVVKSFYETFKLFIPHLLLSTEEDVAERNNYILIEEIMKSNSAINVTVLAVFLLPDERPTLIEFKLKYDAVIKRLLKEQDLAVHVYLYKYLKSLSDIE
;
A
#
# COMPACT_ATOMS: atom_id res chain seq x y z
N MET A 1 40.25 25.78 -2.30
CA MET A 1 40.14 26.78 -3.37
C MET A 1 39.89 28.14 -2.73
N SER A 2 40.74 29.12 -3.01
CA SER A 2 40.52 30.52 -2.62
C SER A 2 39.34 31.11 -3.39
N ALA A 3 38.88 32.30 -2.98
CA ALA A 3 37.86 33.04 -3.71
C ALA A 3 38.31 33.39 -5.14
N ASP A 4 39.58 33.77 -5.30
CA ASP A 4 40.18 34.11 -6.60
C ASP A 4 40.24 32.88 -7.54
N GLU A 5 40.61 31.71 -7.01
CA GLU A 5 40.66 30.48 -7.80
C GLU A 5 39.25 30.03 -8.24
N ARG A 6 38.22 30.24 -7.39
CA ARG A 6 36.82 29.98 -7.76
C ARG A 6 36.36 30.92 -8.87
N GLU A 7 36.60 32.21 -8.75
CA GLU A 7 36.20 33.19 -9.77
C GLU A 7 36.90 32.93 -11.10
N ALA A 8 38.20 32.65 -11.09
CA ALA A 8 38.94 32.29 -12.30
C ALA A 8 38.35 31.05 -13.00
N LEU A 9 37.87 30.06 -12.26
CA LEU A 9 37.16 28.92 -12.84
C LEU A 9 35.79 29.30 -13.37
N MET A 10 35.05 30.18 -12.68
CA MET A 10 33.74 30.64 -13.14
C MET A 10 33.82 31.50 -14.42
N GLU A 11 34.94 32.19 -14.65
CA GLU A 11 35.20 32.94 -15.89
C GLU A 11 35.59 32.03 -17.06
N ASN A 12 36.27 30.92 -16.78
CA ASN A 12 36.77 30.00 -17.79
C ASN A 12 35.80 28.86 -18.14
N TYR A 13 34.78 28.62 -17.32
CA TYR A 13 33.80 27.55 -17.53
C TYR A 13 32.38 28.08 -17.44
N ALA A 14 31.54 27.68 -18.41
CA ALA A 14 30.12 27.97 -18.37
C ALA A 14 29.47 27.31 -17.14
N ARG A 15 28.48 27.97 -16.54
CA ARG A 15 27.69 27.44 -15.42
C ARG A 15 27.14 26.04 -15.80
N PRO A 16 27.39 24.99 -14.99
CA PRO A 16 26.80 23.67 -15.20
C PRO A 16 25.27 23.74 -15.25
N LYS A 17 24.63 22.97 -16.13
CA LYS A 17 23.16 23.01 -16.31
C LYS A 17 22.40 22.57 -15.05
N GLU A 18 23.06 21.79 -14.20
CA GLU A 18 22.54 21.22 -12.97
C GLU A 18 22.60 22.20 -11.78
N ILE A 19 23.29 23.34 -11.91
CA ILE A 19 23.46 24.33 -10.83
C ILE A 19 22.59 25.56 -11.14
N GLU A 20 21.67 25.87 -10.21
CA GLU A 20 20.86 27.09 -10.28
C GLU A 20 21.74 28.35 -10.28
N GLU A 21 21.27 29.40 -10.95
CA GLU A 21 22.06 30.63 -11.16
C GLU A 21 22.43 31.30 -9.84
N ASP A 22 21.49 31.33 -8.91
CA ASP A 22 21.68 31.94 -7.59
C ASP A 22 22.67 31.16 -6.72
N HIS A 23 22.66 29.84 -6.84
CA HIS A 23 23.68 29.00 -6.22
C HIS A 23 25.04 29.25 -6.86
N TRP A 24 25.10 29.39 -8.19
CA TRP A 24 26.33 29.72 -8.91
C TRP A 24 26.94 31.05 -8.44
N ILE A 25 26.12 32.09 -8.23
CA ILE A 25 26.56 33.40 -7.74
C ILE A 25 27.25 33.31 -6.37
N SER A 26 26.87 32.36 -5.51
CA SER A 26 27.45 32.22 -4.17
C SER A 26 28.93 31.79 -4.15
N PHE A 27 29.47 31.29 -5.27
CA PHE A 27 30.87 30.89 -5.40
C PHE A 27 31.82 32.06 -5.67
N MET A 28 31.30 33.24 -6.05
CA MET A 28 32.09 34.46 -6.29
C MET A 28 32.63 35.05 -4.97
N LYS A 29 33.48 36.08 -5.07
CA LYS A 29 33.94 36.85 -3.90
C LYS A 29 32.77 37.43 -3.12
N THR A 30 32.91 37.46 -1.80
CA THR A 30 31.84 37.88 -0.87
C THR A 30 31.24 39.23 -1.24
N GLU A 31 32.07 40.24 -1.52
CA GLU A 31 31.60 41.60 -1.83
C GLU A 31 30.69 41.63 -3.06
N LYS A 32 31.13 41.00 -4.16
CA LYS A 32 30.40 40.95 -5.43
C LYS A 32 29.13 40.11 -5.31
N SER A 33 29.25 38.92 -4.73
CA SER A 33 28.14 37.98 -4.59
C SER A 33 27.05 38.51 -3.68
N LEU A 34 27.40 39.04 -2.50
CA LEU A 34 26.42 39.62 -1.57
C LEU A 34 25.73 40.83 -2.19
N ALA A 35 26.42 41.68 -2.95
CA ALA A 35 25.78 42.79 -3.64
C ALA A 35 24.71 42.29 -4.63
N MET A 36 25.07 41.35 -5.51
CA MET A 36 24.15 40.80 -6.51
C MET A 36 22.94 40.09 -5.88
N LEU A 37 23.16 39.28 -4.84
CA LEU A 37 22.09 38.58 -4.13
C LEU A 37 21.17 39.56 -3.39
N LYS A 38 21.71 40.59 -2.73
CA LYS A 38 20.89 41.61 -2.05
C LYS A 38 20.03 42.39 -3.04
N ASP A 39 20.61 42.79 -4.17
CA ASP A 39 19.87 43.48 -5.24
C ASP A 39 18.74 42.60 -5.75
N LYS A 40 19.02 41.32 -6.07
CA LYS A 40 18.02 40.37 -6.54
C LYS A 40 16.92 40.12 -5.51
N ILE A 41 17.27 39.96 -4.23
CA ILE A 41 16.30 39.80 -3.14
C ILE A 41 15.40 41.03 -3.03
N SER A 42 15.97 42.24 -3.11
CA SER A 42 15.21 43.50 -3.00
C SER A 42 14.19 43.71 -4.13
N LEU A 43 14.51 43.23 -5.34
CA LEU A 43 13.65 43.31 -6.51
C LEU A 43 12.59 42.20 -6.56
N THR A 44 12.71 41.19 -5.70
CA THR A 44 11.83 40.01 -5.71
C THR A 44 10.63 40.23 -4.80
N SER A 45 9.44 40.43 -5.38
CA SER A 45 8.19 40.57 -4.63
C SER A 45 7.64 39.24 -4.09
N ASN A 46 7.93 38.12 -4.75
CA ASN A 46 7.45 36.79 -4.38
C ASN A 46 8.18 36.22 -3.15
N ILE A 47 7.42 35.87 -2.10
CA ILE A 47 7.93 35.36 -0.82
C ILE A 47 8.71 34.05 -0.99
N ASN A 48 8.23 33.11 -1.82
CA ASN A 48 8.89 31.81 -2.02
C ASN A 48 10.22 31.98 -2.75
N ALA A 49 10.28 32.88 -3.73
CA ALA A 49 11.51 33.21 -4.43
C ALA A 49 12.52 33.89 -3.48
N ARG A 50 12.09 34.85 -2.65
CA ARG A 50 12.96 35.43 -1.60
C ARG A 50 13.47 34.35 -0.63
N THR A 51 12.57 33.49 -0.15
CA THR A 51 12.91 32.38 0.77
C THR A 51 14.03 31.49 0.20
N LYS A 52 14.03 31.22 -1.12
CA LYS A 52 15.09 30.45 -1.78
C LYS A 52 16.43 31.19 -1.92
N LEU A 53 16.40 32.51 -2.08
CA LEU A 53 17.60 33.32 -2.28
C LEU A 53 18.40 33.55 -0.99
N ILE A 54 17.70 33.71 0.12
CA ILE A 54 18.27 34.10 1.42
C ILE A 54 19.37 33.17 1.93
N PRO A 55 19.25 31.83 1.86
CA PRO A 55 20.33 30.92 2.24
C PRO A 55 21.65 31.17 1.49
N TYR A 56 21.60 31.67 0.25
CA TYR A 56 22.81 31.95 -0.53
C TYR A 56 23.62 33.12 0.01
N LEU A 57 23.02 34.06 0.77
CA LEU A 57 23.78 35.09 1.49
C LEU A 57 24.72 34.46 2.52
N VAL A 58 24.21 33.49 3.28
CA VAL A 58 24.98 32.78 4.31
C VAL A 58 26.01 31.83 3.67
N LEU A 59 25.60 31.11 2.62
CA LEU A 59 26.48 30.20 1.89
C LEU A 59 27.69 30.93 1.28
N THR A 60 27.47 32.11 0.68
CA THR A 60 28.52 32.97 0.15
C THR A 60 29.59 33.27 1.20
N CYS A 61 29.16 33.71 2.39
CA CYS A 61 30.06 34.02 3.50
C CYS A 61 30.80 32.77 3.99
N LYS A 62 30.11 31.62 4.01
CA LYS A 62 30.68 30.34 4.44
C LYS A 62 31.77 29.86 3.48
N LEU A 63 31.48 29.84 2.18
CA LEU A 63 32.38 29.39 1.14
C LEU A 63 33.66 30.24 1.11
N ASN A 64 33.54 31.54 1.35
CA ASN A 64 34.65 32.49 1.38
C ASN A 64 35.31 32.63 2.77
N LYS A 65 34.82 31.91 3.79
CA LYS A 65 35.29 32.01 5.19
C LYS A 65 35.29 33.45 5.74
N ASP A 66 34.33 34.26 5.29
CA ASP A 66 34.24 35.68 5.61
C ASP A 66 33.21 35.96 6.70
N LEU A 67 33.69 36.12 7.94
CA LEU A 67 32.83 36.45 9.08
C LEU A 67 32.38 37.92 9.06
N ILE A 68 33.14 38.82 8.46
CA ILE A 68 32.74 40.24 8.35
C ILE A 68 31.56 40.33 7.36
N GLY A 69 31.66 39.62 6.23
CA GLY A 69 30.56 39.42 5.29
C GLY A 69 29.32 38.83 5.94
N LEU A 70 29.48 37.82 6.82
CA LEU A 70 28.36 37.26 7.59
C LEU A 70 27.69 38.32 8.47
N GLY A 71 28.47 39.11 9.20
CA GLY A 71 27.94 40.23 9.99
C GLY A 71 27.15 41.23 9.14
N ASN A 72 27.64 41.55 7.95
CA ASN A 72 26.94 42.41 7.00
C ASN A 72 25.65 41.78 6.43
N ALA A 73 25.61 40.45 6.28
CA ALA A 73 24.41 39.72 5.90
C ALA A 73 23.37 39.71 7.04
N CYS A 74 23.78 39.45 8.28
CA CYS A 74 22.89 39.51 9.45
C CYS A 74 22.30 40.91 9.64
N LYS A 75 23.13 41.96 9.51
CA LYS A 75 22.68 43.34 9.56
C LYS A 75 21.68 43.66 8.45
N TYR A 76 21.93 43.20 7.22
CA TYR A 76 21.01 43.39 6.11
C TYR A 76 19.65 42.73 6.36
N MET A 77 19.63 41.51 6.90
CA MET A 77 18.39 40.83 7.26
C MET A 77 17.55 41.60 8.28
N VAL A 78 18.19 42.14 9.31
CA VAL A 78 17.50 42.97 10.32
C VAL A 78 17.06 44.30 9.74
N THR A 79 17.81 44.94 8.85
CA THR A 79 17.42 46.27 8.36
C THR A 79 16.36 46.22 7.27
N GLN A 80 16.35 45.20 6.42
CA GLN A 80 15.46 45.12 5.26
C GLN A 80 14.34 44.09 5.42
N HIS A 81 14.54 43.03 6.20
CA HIS A 81 13.65 41.86 6.24
C HIS A 81 13.18 41.49 7.65
N LEU A 82 13.37 42.36 8.66
CA LEU A 82 12.91 42.09 10.03
C LEU A 82 11.41 41.82 10.09
N ASN A 83 10.62 42.57 9.33
CA ASN A 83 9.16 42.46 9.23
C ASN A 83 8.69 41.65 8.01
N ASP A 84 9.56 40.88 7.36
CA ASP A 84 9.16 40.04 6.20
C ASP A 84 8.30 38.84 6.66
N HIS A 85 7.94 37.95 5.75
CA HIS A 85 7.24 36.72 6.08
C HIS A 85 8.12 35.76 6.90
N SER A 86 7.51 34.99 7.82
CA SER A 86 8.23 34.08 8.74
C SER A 86 9.14 33.09 8.01
N SER A 87 8.71 32.58 6.85
CA SER A 87 9.53 31.67 6.02
C SER A 87 10.87 32.28 5.57
N VAL A 88 10.91 33.60 5.33
CA VAL A 88 12.11 34.31 4.89
C VAL A 88 13.11 34.43 6.03
N ARG A 89 12.64 34.82 7.23
CA ARG A 89 13.46 34.83 8.45
C ARG A 89 13.96 33.44 8.79
N GLN A 90 13.08 32.44 8.70
CA GLN A 90 13.42 31.06 9.02
C GLN A 90 14.52 30.53 8.11
N ALA A 91 14.40 30.73 6.80
CA ALA A 91 15.42 30.30 5.85
C ALA A 91 16.81 30.89 6.17
N PHE A 92 16.86 32.11 6.70
CA PHE A 92 18.13 32.70 7.16
C PHE A 92 18.67 32.04 8.43
N ILE A 93 17.82 31.85 9.44
CA ILE A 93 18.17 31.22 10.73
C ILE A 93 18.67 29.79 10.51
N ASP A 94 17.98 29.01 9.67
CA ASP A 94 18.35 27.64 9.31
C ASP A 94 19.68 27.61 8.55
N ALA A 95 19.87 28.54 7.61
CA ALA A 95 21.10 28.64 6.86
C ALA A 95 22.30 28.95 7.77
N ILE A 96 22.17 29.86 8.75
CA ILE A 96 23.22 30.13 9.72
C ILE A 96 23.51 28.89 10.56
N SER A 97 22.47 28.27 11.13
CA SER A 97 22.58 27.08 11.99
C SER A 97 23.26 25.91 11.28
N SER A 98 22.98 25.73 9.98
CA SER A 98 23.53 24.64 9.18
C SER A 98 24.97 24.88 8.72
N ASN A 99 25.38 26.15 8.54
CA ASN A 99 26.68 26.48 7.95
C ASN A 99 27.75 26.86 8.98
N TYR A 100 27.35 27.28 10.19
CA TYR A 100 28.27 27.79 11.20
C TYR A 100 28.16 27.07 12.53
N ASN A 101 29.29 26.92 13.22
CA ASN A 101 29.28 26.58 14.63
C ASN A 101 28.87 27.83 15.41
N LEU A 102 27.61 27.86 15.85
CA LEU A 102 26.98 29.00 16.50
C LEU A 102 27.73 29.48 17.75
N ALA A 103 28.33 28.56 18.51
CA ALA A 103 29.10 28.88 19.71
C ALA A 103 30.37 29.70 19.40
N LYS A 104 30.89 29.63 18.16
CA LYS A 104 32.08 30.38 17.71
C LYS A 104 31.76 31.72 17.06
N LEU A 105 30.48 32.10 16.97
CA LEU A 105 30.10 33.41 16.46
C LEU A 105 30.48 34.50 17.46
N LYS A 106 30.85 35.68 16.95
CA LYS A 106 31.13 36.87 17.74
C LYS A 106 29.85 37.58 18.19
N GLU A 107 29.97 38.39 19.24
CA GLU A 107 28.88 39.19 19.80
C GLU A 107 28.16 40.06 18.75
N ASP A 108 28.93 40.66 17.83
CA ASP A 108 28.36 41.47 16.73
C ASP A 108 27.41 40.68 15.81
N HIS A 109 27.63 39.38 15.62
CA HIS A 109 26.70 38.54 14.87
C HIS A 109 25.44 38.28 15.71
N TRP A 110 25.63 37.89 16.97
CA TRP A 110 24.54 37.58 17.89
C TRP A 110 23.64 38.77 18.14
N LYS A 111 24.16 40.00 18.14
CA LYS A 111 23.37 41.23 18.22
C LYS A 111 22.24 41.27 17.19
N TYR A 112 22.52 40.91 15.93
CA TYR A 112 21.53 40.92 14.86
C TYR A 112 20.68 39.65 14.84
N ILE A 113 21.29 38.49 15.11
CA ILE A 113 20.55 37.22 15.19
C ILE A 113 19.51 37.28 16.31
N ASN A 114 19.85 37.83 17.48
CA ASN A 114 18.91 37.97 18.60
C ASN A 114 17.73 38.89 18.28
N GLN A 115 17.94 39.97 17.51
CA GLN A 115 16.82 40.80 17.06
C GLN A 115 15.85 40.02 16.17
N LEU A 116 16.37 39.13 15.30
CA LEU A 116 15.53 38.22 14.51
C LEU A 116 14.82 37.20 15.42
N LEU A 117 15.50 36.67 16.43
CA LEU A 117 14.90 35.74 17.39
C LEU A 117 13.80 36.41 18.22
N GLU A 118 13.99 37.66 18.65
CA GLU A 118 13.01 38.42 19.43
C GLU A 118 11.72 38.70 18.65
N ILE A 119 11.81 39.07 17.36
CA ILE A 119 10.60 39.26 16.55
C ILE A 119 9.90 37.92 16.27
N THR A 120 10.67 36.85 16.05
CA THR A 120 10.14 35.49 15.84
C THR A 120 9.40 35.00 17.09
N LEU A 121 9.97 35.25 18.28
CA LEU A 121 9.35 35.03 19.59
C LEU A 121 8.06 35.84 19.75
N ALA A 122 8.09 37.15 19.48
CA ALA A 122 6.94 38.03 19.63
C ALA A 122 5.76 37.63 18.72
N ASN A 123 6.06 37.06 17.54
CA ASN A 123 5.07 36.60 16.58
C ASN A 123 4.61 35.15 16.80
N ASN A 124 5.08 34.45 17.85
CA ASN A 124 4.82 33.02 18.08
C ASN A 124 5.18 32.12 16.89
N GLU A 125 6.25 32.46 16.16
CA GLU A 125 6.69 31.68 15.01
C GLU A 125 7.44 30.42 15.48
N PRO A 126 7.14 29.23 14.96
CA PRO A 126 7.89 28.02 15.30
C PRO A 126 9.32 28.10 14.71
N TYR A 127 10.29 27.40 15.34
CA TYR A 127 11.62 27.06 14.79
C TYR A 127 12.84 27.97 15.11
N TYR A 128 13.32 27.96 16.35
CA TYR A 128 14.62 28.56 16.70
C TYR A 128 15.41 27.80 17.79
N GLU A 129 15.07 26.54 18.01
CA GLU A 129 15.69 25.69 19.03
C GLU A 129 17.22 25.64 18.88
N ASN A 130 17.72 25.33 17.68
CA ASN A 130 19.15 25.25 17.40
C ASN A 130 19.88 26.59 17.62
N CYS A 131 19.26 27.71 17.23
CA CYS A 131 19.83 29.02 17.44
C CYS A 131 19.87 29.41 18.92
N LEU A 132 18.78 29.19 19.66
CA LEU A 132 18.72 29.48 21.09
C LEU A 132 19.72 28.59 21.87
N LYS A 133 19.80 27.30 21.53
CA LYS A 133 20.81 26.37 22.05
C LYS A 133 22.23 26.86 21.78
N GLY A 134 22.49 27.28 20.54
CA GLY A 134 23.77 27.87 20.13
C GLY A 134 24.12 29.12 20.92
N TYR A 135 23.13 29.96 21.22
CA TYR A 135 23.32 31.18 21.98
C TYR A 135 23.58 30.91 23.46
N ILE A 136 22.82 29.99 24.09
CA ILE A 136 23.08 29.53 25.46
C ILE A 136 24.51 29.00 25.57
N THR A 137 24.93 28.18 24.59
CA THR A 137 26.30 27.64 24.54
C THR A 137 27.35 28.75 24.42
N PHE A 138 27.13 29.72 23.52
CA PHE A 138 28.01 30.89 23.37
C PHE A 138 28.14 31.67 24.68
N ARG A 139 27.01 31.95 25.35
CA ARG A 139 27.02 32.71 26.61
C ARG A 139 27.76 31.99 27.72
N LEU A 140 27.53 30.68 27.88
CA LEU A 140 28.24 29.86 28.85
C LEU A 140 29.76 29.84 28.59
N GLN A 141 30.19 29.64 27.34
CA GLN A 141 31.61 29.67 26.97
C GLN A 141 32.29 31.01 27.24
N ASN A 142 31.53 32.10 27.27
CA ASN A 142 32.03 33.45 27.55
C ASN A 142 31.72 33.91 28.99
N ASN A 143 31.30 33.00 29.89
CA ASN A 143 30.93 33.30 31.29
C ASN A 143 29.85 34.38 31.44
N LEU A 144 28.90 34.45 30.50
CA LEU A 144 27.75 35.36 30.54
C LEU A 144 26.55 34.64 31.19
N SER A 145 25.70 35.40 31.90
CA SER A 145 24.44 34.86 32.47
C SER A 145 23.54 34.28 31.38
N ILE A 146 22.86 33.16 31.63
CA ILE A 146 21.94 32.51 30.69
C ILE A 146 20.48 32.49 31.17
N GLU A 147 20.17 33.20 32.26
CA GLU A 147 18.85 33.12 32.90
C GLU A 147 17.70 33.42 31.95
N GLU A 148 17.77 34.53 31.20
CA GLU A 148 16.74 34.92 30.25
C GLU A 148 16.60 33.92 29.09
N GLU A 149 17.72 33.39 28.61
CA GLU A 149 17.71 32.40 27.53
C GLU A 149 17.12 31.06 27.99
N VAL A 150 17.39 30.65 29.24
CA VAL A 150 16.77 29.44 29.83
C VAL A 150 15.29 29.67 30.10
N ARG A 151 14.88 30.86 30.57
CA ARG A 151 13.43 31.21 30.69
C ARG A 151 12.73 31.09 29.35
N LYS A 152 13.35 31.59 28.26
CA LYS A 152 12.83 31.43 26.90
C LYS A 152 12.74 29.95 26.51
N TRP A 153 13.79 29.17 26.74
CA TRP A 153 13.81 27.73 26.46
C TRP A 153 12.66 26.99 27.15
N ILE A 154 12.45 27.27 28.44
CA ILE A 154 11.40 26.65 29.25
C ILE A 154 10.01 27.07 28.74
N LYS A 155 9.74 28.37 28.57
CA LYS A 155 8.43 28.87 28.11
C LYS A 155 8.00 28.31 26.76
N MET A 156 8.97 28.00 25.92
CA MET A 156 8.76 27.40 24.61
C MET A 156 8.43 25.91 24.63
N ARG A 157 8.58 25.26 25.79
CA ARG A 157 8.39 23.82 25.93
C ARG A 157 9.30 23.03 24.98
N PHE A 158 10.49 23.55 24.71
CA PHE A 158 11.54 22.76 24.08
C PHE A 158 11.91 21.60 25.00
N ARG A 159 12.26 20.46 24.39
CA ARG A 159 12.72 19.28 25.11
C ARG A 159 14.07 19.54 25.78
N GLU A 160 14.68 18.47 26.29
CA GLU A 160 15.99 18.48 26.94
C GLU A 160 17.03 19.31 26.16
N LEU A 161 17.67 20.25 26.86
CA LEU A 161 18.79 21.00 26.30
C LEU A 161 20.07 20.20 26.55
N GLU A 162 20.61 19.58 25.53
CA GLU A 162 21.92 18.89 25.62
C GLU A 162 23.08 19.85 25.30
N LEU A 163 23.86 20.23 26.31
CA LEU A 163 25.06 21.05 26.16
C LEU A 163 26.32 20.17 26.06
N PRO A 164 27.29 20.50 25.17
CA PRO A 164 28.47 19.66 24.95
C PRO A 164 29.41 19.53 26.15
N ASP A 165 29.37 20.47 27.08
CA ASP A 165 30.24 20.50 28.27
C ASP A 165 29.40 20.09 29.50
N PRO A 166 29.77 19.00 30.21
CA PRO A 166 29.06 18.54 31.39
C PRO A 166 28.91 19.63 32.48
N LYS A 167 29.92 20.50 32.65
CA LYS A 167 29.83 21.58 33.65
C LYS A 167 28.72 22.57 33.30
N HIS A 168 28.61 22.92 32.01
CA HIS A 168 27.58 23.80 31.50
C HIS A 168 26.18 23.15 31.57
N GLN A 169 26.10 21.85 31.27
CA GLN A 169 24.86 21.09 31.42
C GLN A 169 24.38 21.07 32.88
N LYS A 170 25.29 20.81 33.84
CA LYS A 170 24.98 20.81 35.26
C LYS A 170 24.50 22.19 35.74
N GLN A 171 25.15 23.26 35.29
CA GLN A 171 24.74 24.65 35.57
C GLN A 171 23.34 24.95 35.01
N TYR A 172 23.03 24.49 33.79
CA TYR A 172 21.69 24.62 33.20
C TYR A 172 20.62 23.90 34.03
N LEU A 173 20.86 22.64 34.41
CA LEU A 173 19.89 21.83 35.17
C LEU A 173 19.59 22.45 36.55
N LEU A 174 20.60 22.99 37.22
CA LEU A 174 20.40 23.70 38.49
C LEU A 174 19.53 24.95 38.30
N LEU A 175 19.85 25.77 37.30
CA LEU A 175 19.11 26.99 37.01
C LEU A 175 17.68 26.70 36.55
N LYS A 176 17.47 25.64 35.77
CA LYS A 176 16.15 25.22 35.27
C LYS A 176 15.19 24.94 36.43
N TYR A 177 15.62 24.22 37.46
CA TYR A 177 14.79 23.93 38.64
C TYR A 177 14.23 25.20 39.29
N ASP A 178 15.08 26.20 39.45
CA ASP A 178 14.71 27.48 40.05
C ASP A 178 13.75 28.28 39.15
N LEU A 179 13.79 28.06 37.83
CA LEU A 179 12.99 28.81 36.86
C LEU A 179 11.63 28.19 36.51
N ILE A 180 11.43 26.87 36.69
CA ILE A 180 10.19 26.17 36.33
C ILE A 180 8.94 26.86 36.89
N HIS A 181 8.93 27.15 38.19
CA HIS A 181 7.78 27.76 38.86
C HIS A 181 7.48 29.21 38.41
N LEU A 182 8.43 29.87 37.76
CA LEU A 182 8.26 31.23 37.22
C LEU A 182 7.79 31.21 35.76
N CYS A 183 7.90 30.07 35.08
CA CYS A 183 7.60 29.94 33.66
C CYS A 183 6.26 29.27 33.37
N TYR A 184 5.66 28.58 34.35
CA TYR A 184 4.43 27.81 34.17
C TYR A 184 3.33 28.19 35.16
N GLU A 185 2.09 27.99 34.72
CA GLU A 185 0.92 28.06 35.58
C GLU A 185 0.86 26.87 36.55
N LYS A 186 0.12 27.03 37.66
CA LYS A 186 0.01 26.03 38.72
C LYS A 186 -0.52 24.68 38.24
N SER A 187 -1.34 24.66 37.19
CA SER A 187 -1.87 23.44 36.57
C SER A 187 -0.82 22.63 35.80
N GLU A 188 0.21 23.29 35.26
CA GLU A 188 1.22 22.67 34.39
C GLU A 188 2.53 22.37 35.13
N ILE A 189 2.76 23.03 36.26
CA ILE A 189 4.03 22.97 37.01
C ILE A 189 4.44 21.54 37.40
N ASN A 190 3.47 20.69 37.77
CA ASN A 190 3.75 19.33 38.23
C ASN A 190 4.39 18.49 37.13
N ARG A 191 3.85 18.61 35.90
CA ARG A 191 4.38 17.89 34.74
C ARG A 191 5.81 18.31 34.43
N GLU A 192 6.09 19.60 34.50
CA GLU A 192 7.40 20.13 34.16
C GLU A 192 8.46 19.80 35.21
N TYR A 193 8.05 19.70 36.47
CA TYR A 193 8.91 19.13 37.50
C TYR A 193 9.19 17.63 37.30
N ILE A 194 8.21 16.85 36.83
CA ILE A 194 8.43 15.43 36.50
C ILE A 194 9.42 15.29 35.33
N ASN A 195 9.24 16.06 34.26
CA ASN A 195 10.20 16.11 33.13
C ASN A 195 11.60 16.50 33.60
N TYR A 196 11.70 17.48 34.51
CA TYR A 196 12.98 17.86 35.10
C TYR A 196 13.64 16.71 35.86
N LEU A 197 12.88 15.93 36.64
CA LEU A 197 13.44 14.78 37.35
C LEU A 197 13.90 13.68 36.38
N GLU A 198 13.24 13.50 35.24
CA GLU A 198 13.70 12.60 34.19
C GLU A 198 15.07 13.04 33.64
N GLU A 199 15.25 14.34 33.35
CA GLU A 199 16.54 14.91 32.93
C GLU A 199 17.63 14.70 33.99
N LEU A 200 17.29 14.79 35.28
CA LEU A 200 18.22 14.46 36.36
C LEU A 200 18.56 12.97 36.38
N CYS A 201 17.58 12.10 36.11
CA CYS A 201 17.83 10.67 36.01
C CYS A 201 18.79 10.37 34.84
N GLU A 202 18.57 10.99 33.69
CA GLU A 202 19.48 10.91 32.55
C GLU A 202 20.89 11.38 32.86
N TRP A 203 21.00 12.51 33.56
CA TRP A 203 22.29 13.00 34.04
C TRP A 203 22.98 11.95 34.91
N ASN A 204 22.27 11.40 35.89
CA ASN A 204 22.82 10.41 36.83
C ASN A 204 23.28 9.12 36.14
N ASP A 205 22.55 8.68 35.12
CA ASP A 205 22.94 7.50 34.32
C ASP A 205 24.21 7.80 33.49
N LYS A 206 24.34 9.02 32.94
CA LYS A 206 25.49 9.45 32.13
C LYS A 206 26.73 9.84 32.96
N HIS A 207 26.54 10.30 34.20
CA HIS A 207 27.56 10.85 35.10
C HIS A 207 27.47 10.26 36.52
N PRO A 208 27.71 8.95 36.69
CA PRO A 208 27.60 8.27 37.99
C PRO A 208 28.59 8.78 39.05
N GLU A 209 29.68 9.43 38.63
CA GLU A 209 30.68 10.05 39.49
C GLU A 209 30.24 11.37 40.13
N ASP A 210 29.23 12.04 39.55
CA ASP A 210 28.73 13.34 40.02
C ASP A 210 27.19 13.45 39.94
N PRO A 211 26.46 12.54 40.61
CA PRO A 211 25.02 12.44 40.49
C PRO A 211 24.29 13.54 41.28
N PHE A 212 23.12 13.92 40.78
CA PHE A 212 22.12 14.67 41.53
C PHE A 212 21.40 13.77 42.54
N VAL A 213 21.26 14.28 43.76
CA VAL A 213 20.41 13.66 44.79
C VAL A 213 18.96 14.06 44.52
N ILE A 214 18.22 13.19 43.83
CA ILE A 214 16.84 13.45 43.36
C ILE A 214 15.92 13.98 44.47
N TYR A 215 16.00 13.42 45.69
CA TYR A 215 15.16 13.83 46.83
C TYR A 215 15.43 15.24 47.35
N SER A 216 16.58 15.85 47.02
CA SER A 216 16.87 17.24 47.38
C SER A 216 15.95 18.23 46.66
N TYR A 217 15.29 17.80 45.58
CA TYR A 217 14.37 18.61 44.77
C TYR A 217 12.92 18.41 45.23
N THR A 218 12.63 18.83 46.46
CA THR A 218 11.35 18.54 47.17
C THR A 218 10.10 18.94 46.38
N LYS A 219 10.08 20.12 45.76
CA LYS A 219 8.94 20.57 44.93
C LYS A 219 8.65 19.60 43.77
N ALA A 220 9.72 19.04 43.20
CA ALA A 220 9.59 18.09 42.10
C ALA A 220 9.13 16.72 42.60
N MET A 221 9.64 16.26 43.75
CA MET A 221 9.17 15.03 44.39
C MET A 221 7.71 15.11 44.85
N ASP A 222 7.26 16.27 45.35
CA ASP A 222 5.86 16.49 45.70
C ASP A 222 4.96 16.40 44.46
N SER A 223 5.48 16.79 43.29
CA SER A 223 4.78 16.63 42.01
C SER A 223 4.61 15.15 41.65
N VAL A 224 5.66 14.33 41.79
CA VAL A 224 5.58 12.86 41.60
C VAL A 224 4.55 12.24 42.54
N LYS A 225 4.63 12.56 43.84
CA LYS A 225 3.70 12.04 44.87
C LYS A 225 2.26 12.45 44.59
N SER A 226 2.03 13.68 44.12
CA SER A 226 0.70 14.17 43.77
C SER A 226 0.16 13.45 42.55
N SER A 227 0.96 13.29 41.50
CA SER A 227 0.54 12.61 40.27
C SER A 227 0.23 11.12 40.47
N LEU A 228 0.95 10.44 41.38
CA LEU A 228 0.61 9.06 41.80
C LEU A 228 -0.77 8.97 42.50
N LYS A 229 -1.28 10.06 43.07
CA LYS A 229 -2.60 10.12 43.72
C LYS A 229 -3.71 10.59 42.77
N THR A 230 -3.40 11.50 41.85
CA THR A 230 -4.41 12.14 40.98
C THR A 230 -4.62 11.45 39.64
N ASN A 231 -3.93 10.33 39.38
CA ASN A 231 -4.03 9.56 38.13
C ASN A 231 -3.53 10.33 36.89
N ASP A 232 -2.73 11.39 37.09
CA ASP A 232 -2.02 12.09 36.00
C ASP A 232 -0.69 11.37 35.71
N CYS A 233 -0.78 10.12 35.26
CA CYS A 233 0.36 9.24 35.07
C CYS A 233 1.16 9.61 33.81
N LEU A 234 2.45 9.85 34.01
CA LEU A 234 3.44 10.19 33.00
C LEU A 234 4.40 8.98 32.86
N TRP A 235 4.77 8.63 31.62
CA TRP A 235 5.60 7.46 31.33
C TRP A 235 7.02 7.60 31.93
N GLU A 236 7.44 8.84 32.15
CA GLU A 236 8.67 9.30 32.79
C GLU A 236 8.79 8.81 34.27
N MET A 237 7.65 8.53 34.93
CA MET A 237 7.63 8.15 36.36
C MET A 237 8.39 6.86 36.65
N GLU A 238 8.39 5.89 35.74
CA GLU A 238 9.03 4.59 35.96
C GLU A 238 10.50 4.74 36.31
N LYS A 239 11.19 5.53 35.49
CA LYS A 239 12.63 5.76 35.60
C LYS A 239 12.96 6.50 36.89
N ILE A 240 12.16 7.51 37.22
CA ILE A 240 12.30 8.30 38.45
C ILE A 240 12.12 7.39 39.68
N ILE A 241 11.03 6.62 39.73
CA ILE A 241 10.74 5.67 40.81
C ILE A 241 11.88 4.66 40.98
N LEU A 242 12.33 4.04 39.88
CA LEU A 242 13.41 3.06 39.93
C LEU A 242 14.74 3.66 40.38
N GLN A 243 15.11 4.85 39.90
CA GLN A 243 16.33 5.51 40.36
C GLN A 243 16.24 5.90 41.84
N CYS A 244 15.09 6.43 42.28
CA CYS A 244 14.84 6.68 43.70
C CYS A 244 15.10 5.41 44.50
N ILE A 245 14.43 4.30 44.17
CA ILE A 245 14.60 3.03 44.90
C ILE A 245 16.04 2.51 44.87
N LYS A 246 16.75 2.63 43.74
CA LYS A 246 18.14 2.16 43.58
C LYS A 246 19.16 2.98 44.37
N LEU A 247 18.95 4.29 44.55
CA LEU A 247 19.95 5.22 45.09
C LEU A 247 20.09 5.20 46.63
N ASN A 248 19.71 4.10 47.29
CA ASN A 248 19.95 3.83 48.71
C ASN A 248 19.53 5.00 49.63
N ILE A 249 18.27 5.41 49.48
CA ILE A 249 17.64 6.47 50.26
C ILE A 249 17.47 6.03 51.73
N ASN A 250 17.18 6.99 52.60
CA ASN A 250 16.50 6.75 53.86
C ASN A 250 15.26 5.83 53.67
N GLU A 251 15.20 4.72 54.41
CA GLU A 251 14.12 3.71 54.37
C GLU A 251 12.72 4.32 54.46
N LYS A 252 12.56 5.44 55.17
CA LYS A 252 11.27 6.13 55.31
C LYS A 252 10.71 6.60 53.96
N ASP A 253 11.53 7.20 53.11
CA ASP A 253 11.08 7.79 51.84
C ASP A 253 10.84 6.69 50.78
N LYS A 254 11.61 5.60 50.86
CA LYS A 254 11.38 4.38 50.07
C LYS A 254 10.03 3.75 50.43
N GLN A 255 9.73 3.60 51.72
CA GLN A 255 8.47 3.02 52.17
C GLN A 255 7.26 3.87 51.77
N GLU A 256 7.34 5.19 51.90
CA GLU A 256 6.25 6.10 51.49
C GLU A 256 5.94 5.95 49.98
N LEU A 257 6.98 5.84 49.15
CA LEU A 257 6.81 5.65 47.71
C LEU A 257 6.18 4.28 47.40
N LEU A 258 6.61 3.23 48.11
CA LEU A 258 6.07 1.86 47.99
C LEU A 258 4.58 1.78 48.38
N ASP A 259 4.20 2.43 49.48
CA ASP A 259 2.81 2.46 49.94
C ASP A 259 1.90 3.16 48.91
N LEU A 260 2.39 4.24 48.29
CA LEU A 260 1.68 4.91 47.19
C LEU A 260 1.56 4.00 45.96
N LEU A 261 2.63 3.26 45.62
CA LEU A 261 2.62 2.34 44.47
C LEU A 261 1.62 1.19 44.64
N LEU A 262 1.54 0.63 45.84
CA LEU A 262 0.65 -0.47 46.18
C LEU A 262 -0.77 -0.04 46.55
N SER A 263 -1.03 1.26 46.68
CA SER A 263 -2.37 1.78 46.97
C SER A 263 -3.41 1.30 45.95
N SER A 264 -4.63 1.05 46.44
CA SER A 264 -5.79 0.78 45.60
C SER A 264 -6.17 1.96 44.72
N ASP A 265 -5.87 3.18 45.18
CA ASP A 265 -6.20 4.43 44.49
C ASP A 265 -5.16 4.79 43.42
N ASN A 266 -4.03 4.09 43.40
CA ASN A 266 -3.00 4.29 42.41
C ASN A 266 -3.35 3.57 41.10
N SER A 267 -3.45 4.34 40.03
CA SER A 267 -3.65 3.83 38.67
C SER A 267 -2.33 3.56 37.94
N TYR A 268 -1.20 4.02 38.47
CA TYR A 268 0.11 3.82 37.87
C TYR A 268 0.57 2.38 38.06
N ARG A 269 0.65 1.63 36.97
CA ARG A 269 1.00 0.20 36.98
C ARG A 269 2.11 -0.07 35.96
N SER A 270 3.28 -0.50 36.43
CA SER A 270 4.45 -0.82 35.59
C SER A 270 4.88 -2.26 35.81
N ASP A 271 4.96 -3.04 34.74
CA ASP A 271 5.45 -4.41 34.78
C ASP A 271 6.97 -4.47 35.04
N CYS A 272 7.72 -3.50 34.51
CA CYS A 272 9.15 -3.32 34.74
C CYS A 272 9.47 -3.10 36.23
N LEU A 273 8.65 -2.30 36.93
CA LEU A 273 8.80 -2.07 38.36
C LEU A 273 8.62 -3.38 39.15
N PHE A 274 7.58 -4.15 38.86
CA PHE A 274 7.37 -5.46 39.49
C PHE A 274 8.48 -6.46 39.16
N LYS A 275 8.99 -6.49 37.92
CA LYS A 275 10.15 -7.31 37.55
C LYS A 275 11.39 -6.92 38.34
N TRP A 276 11.62 -5.62 38.53
CA TRP A 276 12.75 -5.14 39.31
C TRP A 276 12.66 -5.61 40.77
N PHE A 277 11.49 -5.44 41.42
CA PHE A 277 11.29 -5.96 42.78
C PHE A 277 11.48 -7.47 42.84
N LEU A 278 10.98 -8.20 41.85
CA LEU A 278 11.07 -9.66 41.87
C LEU A 278 12.52 -10.14 41.76
N ASN A 279 13.34 -9.43 41.00
CA ASN A 279 14.75 -9.77 40.81
C ASN A 279 15.68 -9.31 41.94
N ASN A 280 15.33 -8.24 42.67
CA ASN A 280 16.22 -7.62 43.67
C ASN A 280 15.71 -7.80 45.11
N GLU A 281 14.40 -7.77 45.34
CA GLU A 281 13.76 -7.84 46.66
C GLU A 281 12.54 -8.78 46.64
N PRO A 282 12.67 -10.07 46.27
CA PRO A 282 11.52 -10.96 46.06
C PRO A 282 10.67 -11.19 47.32
N THR A 283 11.25 -11.04 48.51
CA THR A 283 10.52 -11.14 49.79
C THR A 283 9.46 -10.06 49.96
N PHE A 284 9.59 -8.92 49.28
CA PHE A 284 8.57 -7.85 49.24
C PHE A 284 7.18 -8.39 48.88
N PHE A 285 7.12 -9.38 47.99
CA PHE A 285 5.86 -9.98 47.53
C PHE A 285 5.20 -10.90 48.55
N LEU A 286 5.93 -11.40 49.55
CA LEU A 286 5.35 -12.26 50.59
C LEU A 286 4.45 -11.45 51.53
N ASP A 287 4.86 -10.23 51.86
CA ASP A 287 4.12 -9.35 52.76
C ASP A 287 2.95 -8.65 52.06
N HIS A 288 3.03 -8.49 50.73
CA HIS A 288 2.03 -7.77 49.93
C HIS A 288 1.31 -8.65 48.90
N THR A 289 1.27 -9.98 49.10
CA THR A 289 0.82 -10.93 48.07
C THR A 289 -0.61 -10.65 47.59
N GLU A 290 -1.53 -10.36 48.51
CA GLU A 290 -2.94 -10.14 48.17
C GLU A 290 -3.14 -8.88 47.31
N THR A 291 -2.55 -7.77 47.74
CA THR A 291 -2.57 -6.50 46.99
C THR A 291 -1.95 -6.67 45.61
N VAL A 292 -0.81 -7.34 45.51
CA VAL A 292 -0.13 -7.58 44.23
C VAL A 292 -0.99 -8.47 43.33
N VAL A 293 -1.54 -9.59 43.82
CA VAL A 293 -2.41 -10.47 43.02
C VAL A 293 -3.60 -9.69 42.47
N LYS A 294 -4.25 -8.86 43.29
CA LYS A 294 -5.36 -8.00 42.85
C LYS A 294 -4.93 -7.06 41.72
N ILE A 295 -3.81 -6.36 41.90
CA ILE A 295 -3.24 -5.46 40.89
C ILE A 295 -2.96 -6.20 39.58
N LEU A 296 -2.34 -7.38 39.65
CA LEU A 296 -1.96 -8.15 38.46
C LEU A 296 -3.18 -8.68 37.69
N ILE A 297 -4.25 -9.07 38.39
CA ILE A 297 -5.51 -9.52 37.78
C ILE A 297 -6.23 -8.35 37.09
N GLU A 298 -6.28 -7.17 37.71
CA GLU A 298 -6.96 -5.98 37.17
C GLU A 298 -6.27 -5.41 35.92
N ASN A 299 -4.95 -5.62 35.77
CA ASN A 299 -4.12 -4.98 34.73
C ASN A 299 -3.60 -5.93 33.63
N GLU A 300 -4.07 -7.18 33.57
CA GLU A 300 -3.70 -8.16 32.53
C GLU A 300 -2.18 -8.43 32.35
N PHE A 301 -1.36 -8.33 33.41
CA PHE A 301 0.10 -8.55 33.33
C PHE A 301 0.51 -10.03 33.17
N THR A 302 0.16 -10.61 32.04
CA THR A 302 0.32 -12.05 31.77
C THR A 302 1.76 -12.57 31.84
N SER A 303 2.75 -11.74 31.47
CA SER A 303 4.17 -12.11 31.49
C SER A 303 4.75 -12.25 32.89
N LEU A 304 4.22 -11.52 33.88
CA LEU A 304 4.71 -11.56 35.26
C LEU A 304 4.42 -12.90 35.94
N TRP A 305 3.28 -13.54 35.65
CA TRP A 305 2.94 -14.84 36.23
C TRP A 305 3.98 -15.92 35.94
N LEU A 306 4.55 -15.92 34.73
CA LEU A 306 5.65 -16.81 34.35
C LEU A 306 6.92 -16.54 35.16
N HIS A 307 7.23 -15.27 35.43
CA HIS A 307 8.38 -14.91 36.26
C HIS A 307 8.16 -15.37 37.70
N PHE A 308 6.98 -15.12 38.29
CA PHE A 308 6.66 -15.60 39.64
C PHE A 308 6.85 -17.11 39.77
N LYS A 309 6.45 -17.92 38.76
CA LYS A 309 6.64 -19.38 38.77
C LYS A 309 8.09 -19.80 39.07
N SER A 310 9.07 -19.04 38.59
CA SER A 310 10.50 -19.33 38.83
C SER A 310 10.93 -19.14 40.30
N TYR A 311 10.14 -18.43 41.10
CA TYR A 311 10.36 -18.19 42.54
C TYR A 311 9.57 -19.16 43.42
N SER A 312 9.23 -20.35 42.90
CA SER A 312 8.55 -21.43 43.66
C SER A 312 9.31 -21.87 44.91
N HIS A 313 10.64 -21.72 44.94
CA HIS A 313 11.49 -21.99 46.10
C HIS A 313 11.25 -21.04 47.29
N LEU A 314 10.63 -19.88 47.06
CA LEU A 314 10.25 -18.90 48.10
C LEU A 314 8.79 -19.02 48.55
N GLY A 315 8.01 -19.96 47.98
CA GLY A 315 6.59 -20.11 48.33
C GLY A 315 5.65 -19.06 47.72
N ILE A 316 6.17 -18.11 46.92
CA ILE A 316 5.37 -17.01 46.35
C ILE A 316 4.26 -17.54 45.41
N PRO A 317 4.55 -18.37 44.39
CA PRO A 317 3.51 -18.94 43.52
C PRO A 317 2.42 -19.70 44.26
N GLN A 318 2.79 -20.44 45.31
CA GLN A 318 1.86 -21.27 46.09
C GLN A 318 0.85 -20.38 46.82
N LYS A 319 1.33 -19.35 47.51
CA LYS A 319 0.47 -18.35 48.18
C LYS A 319 -0.42 -17.60 47.18
N MET A 320 0.12 -17.23 46.01
CA MET A 320 -0.68 -16.63 44.93
C MET A 320 -1.76 -17.58 44.40
N CYS A 321 -1.43 -18.85 44.18
CA CYS A 321 -2.37 -19.88 43.74
C CYS A 321 -3.51 -20.10 44.74
N GLU A 322 -3.25 -20.07 46.04
CA GLU A 322 -4.28 -20.19 47.08
C GLU A 322 -5.30 -19.05 46.98
N ILE A 323 -4.82 -17.81 46.89
CA ILE A 323 -5.65 -16.61 46.72
C ILE A 323 -6.49 -16.70 45.43
N LEU A 324 -5.86 -17.08 44.31
CA LEU A 324 -6.53 -17.23 43.01
C LEU A 324 -7.57 -18.37 42.99
N LYS A 325 -7.30 -19.49 43.68
CA LYS A 325 -8.28 -20.58 43.82
C LYS A 325 -9.46 -20.15 44.68
N GLN A 326 -9.21 -19.39 45.74
CA GLN A 326 -10.26 -18.85 46.59
C GLN A 326 -11.12 -17.84 45.83
N SER A 327 -10.56 -17.00 44.97
CA SER A 327 -11.34 -16.03 44.19
C SER A 327 -12.31 -16.70 43.20
N ILE A 328 -11.95 -17.85 42.61
CA ILE A 328 -12.86 -18.65 41.78
C ILE A 328 -14.04 -19.19 42.61
N LYS A 329 -13.77 -19.68 43.83
CA LYS A 329 -14.80 -20.23 44.73
C LYS A 329 -15.75 -19.15 45.26
N VAL A 330 -15.21 -18.02 45.72
CA VAL A 330 -16.03 -16.90 46.23
C VAL A 330 -16.89 -16.32 45.12
N GLY A 331 -16.37 -16.19 43.90
CA GLY A 331 -17.16 -15.76 42.74
C GLY A 331 -18.31 -16.71 42.37
N GLN A 332 -18.23 -17.99 42.76
CA GLN A 332 -19.31 -18.97 42.61
C GLN A 332 -20.39 -18.83 43.69
N GLU A 333 -20.03 -18.39 44.91
CA GLU A 333 -20.94 -18.24 46.05
C GLU A 333 -21.64 -16.87 46.10
N ASP A 334 -20.99 -15.82 45.58
CA ASP A 334 -21.46 -14.43 45.65
C ASP A 334 -22.06 -13.95 44.31
N ILE A 335 -23.16 -14.59 43.90
CA ILE A 335 -23.82 -14.51 42.56
C ILE A 335 -24.46 -13.11 42.27
N GLY A 336 -24.17 -12.08 43.07
CA GLY A 336 -24.91 -10.80 43.11
C GLY A 336 -24.37 -9.62 42.29
N PHE A 337 -23.26 -9.71 41.57
CA PHE A 337 -22.57 -8.50 41.08
C PHE A 337 -22.62 -8.31 39.54
N GLN A 338 -23.15 -7.15 39.11
CA GLN A 338 -23.43 -6.79 37.70
C GLN A 338 -22.34 -5.93 37.01
N ASP A 339 -21.16 -5.77 37.61
CA ASP A 339 -20.22 -4.74 37.17
C ASP A 339 -19.25 -5.19 36.04
N TYR A 340 -18.90 -4.26 35.15
CA TYR A 340 -18.08 -4.49 33.95
C TYR A 340 -16.65 -4.93 34.29
N SER A 341 -16.15 -4.55 35.47
CA SER A 341 -14.83 -4.90 36.03
C SER A 341 -14.65 -6.40 36.29
N GLN A 342 -15.74 -7.15 36.54
CA GLN A 342 -15.67 -8.59 36.84
C GLN A 342 -15.59 -9.49 35.59
N ARG A 343 -15.97 -8.99 34.40
CA ARG A 343 -15.97 -9.79 33.15
C ARG A 343 -14.58 -10.33 32.78
N ASN A 344 -13.52 -9.62 33.15
CA ASN A 344 -12.15 -10.04 32.92
C ASN A 344 -11.50 -10.72 34.14
N HIS A 345 -12.11 -10.62 35.33
CA HIS A 345 -11.54 -11.17 36.57
C HIS A 345 -11.37 -12.69 36.47
N SER A 346 -12.44 -13.44 36.12
CA SER A 346 -12.37 -14.90 36.02
C SER A 346 -11.43 -15.37 34.91
N LYS A 347 -11.41 -14.65 33.77
CA LYS A 347 -10.47 -14.90 32.67
C LYS A 347 -9.02 -14.72 33.12
N ASN A 348 -8.71 -13.60 33.78
CA ASN A 348 -7.36 -13.26 34.20
C ASN A 348 -6.87 -14.16 35.33
N THR A 349 -7.78 -14.54 36.23
CA THR A 349 -7.53 -15.52 37.30
C THR A 349 -7.18 -16.89 36.72
N LEU A 350 -7.98 -17.41 35.78
CA LEU A 350 -7.69 -18.69 35.11
C LEU A 350 -6.40 -18.62 34.28
N MET A 351 -6.13 -17.50 33.62
CA MET A 351 -4.86 -17.27 32.93
C MET A 351 -3.67 -17.32 33.90
N ALA A 352 -3.76 -16.64 35.04
CA ALA A 352 -2.72 -16.68 36.07
C ALA A 352 -2.48 -18.11 36.58
N LEU A 353 -3.55 -18.83 36.92
CA LEU A 353 -3.48 -20.22 37.36
C LEU A 353 -2.88 -21.15 36.31
N SER A 354 -3.19 -20.96 35.03
CA SER A 354 -2.61 -21.75 33.93
C SER A 354 -1.10 -21.57 33.79
N TYR A 355 -0.55 -20.44 34.25
CA TYR A 355 0.89 -20.22 34.30
C TYR A 355 1.50 -20.77 35.58
N LEU A 356 0.87 -20.56 36.74
CA LEU A 356 1.46 -20.89 38.04
C LEU A 356 1.38 -22.39 38.37
N LEU A 357 0.29 -23.08 38.02
CA LEU A 357 0.11 -24.52 38.28
C LEU A 357 0.88 -25.40 37.30
N SER A 358 1.04 -26.68 37.63
CA SER A 358 1.42 -27.70 36.65
C SER A 358 0.25 -27.99 35.69
N ALA A 359 0.56 -28.58 34.54
CA ALA A 359 -0.45 -28.91 33.52
C ALA A 359 -1.56 -29.81 34.07
N THR A 360 -1.22 -30.83 34.85
CA THR A 360 -2.18 -31.76 35.45
C THR A 360 -3.04 -31.07 36.51
N GLU A 361 -2.42 -30.36 37.44
CA GLU A 361 -3.17 -29.63 38.50
C GLU A 361 -4.14 -28.59 37.91
N PHE A 362 -3.74 -27.91 36.83
CA PHE A 362 -4.62 -26.95 36.16
C PHE A 362 -5.79 -27.66 35.46
N LEU A 363 -5.54 -28.78 34.77
CA LEU A 363 -6.58 -29.56 34.10
C LEU A 363 -7.59 -30.14 35.10
N ASP A 364 -7.11 -30.72 36.20
CA ASP A 364 -7.93 -31.27 37.28
C ASP A 364 -8.81 -30.17 37.91
N LEU A 365 -8.27 -28.95 38.06
CA LEU A 365 -9.03 -27.80 38.59
C LEU A 365 -10.19 -27.40 37.67
N ILE A 366 -9.98 -27.39 36.35
CA ILE A 366 -10.99 -26.89 35.40
C ILE A 366 -12.00 -27.96 34.96
N GLU A 367 -11.74 -29.24 35.24
CA GLU A 367 -12.60 -30.36 34.83
C GLU A 367 -14.02 -30.23 35.37
N ALA A 368 -14.17 -29.77 36.61
CA ALA A 368 -15.46 -29.52 37.25
C ALA A 368 -16.34 -28.49 36.52
N TYR A 369 -15.75 -27.71 35.61
CA TYR A 369 -16.39 -26.60 34.91
C TYR A 369 -16.46 -26.82 33.39
N TYR A 370 -16.39 -28.07 32.92
CA TYR A 370 -16.59 -28.35 31.51
C TYR A 370 -18.06 -28.20 31.10
N PRO A 371 -18.33 -27.68 29.90
CA PRO A 371 -19.70 -27.51 29.44
C PRO A 371 -20.36 -28.88 29.29
N THR A 372 -21.55 -29.06 29.86
CA THR A 372 -22.38 -30.27 29.72
C THR A 372 -23.29 -30.17 28.49
N ASP A 373 -23.84 -28.99 28.23
CA ASP A 373 -24.78 -28.73 27.13
C ASP A 373 -24.10 -28.17 25.88
N SER A 374 -24.85 -28.06 24.78
CA SER A 374 -24.39 -27.45 23.52
C SER A 374 -24.74 -25.97 23.38
N THR A 375 -25.64 -25.45 24.20
CA THR A 375 -26.14 -24.07 24.13
C THR A 375 -25.81 -23.32 25.40
N VAL A 376 -25.48 -22.03 25.29
CA VAL A 376 -25.22 -21.19 26.47
C VAL A 376 -26.53 -20.60 26.98
N ASP A 377 -26.83 -20.81 28.26
CA ASP A 377 -27.84 -19.99 28.97
C ASP A 377 -27.16 -18.76 29.58
N VAL A 378 -27.33 -17.59 28.98
CA VAL A 378 -26.80 -16.32 29.52
C VAL A 378 -27.87 -15.58 30.34
N GLN A 379 -29.12 -16.07 30.36
CA GLN A 379 -30.24 -15.37 30.99
C GLN A 379 -30.30 -15.64 32.49
N SER A 380 -29.88 -16.83 32.93
CA SER A 380 -29.68 -17.12 34.36
C SER A 380 -28.37 -16.52 34.87
N GLN A 381 -28.34 -16.06 36.12
CA GLN A 381 -27.13 -15.55 36.76
C GLN A 381 -26.03 -16.63 36.82
N GLU A 382 -26.41 -17.86 37.17
CA GLU A 382 -25.52 -19.02 37.18
C GLU A 382 -24.99 -19.34 35.77
N GLY A 383 -25.86 -19.32 34.76
CA GLY A 383 -25.48 -19.57 33.38
C GLY A 383 -24.52 -18.50 32.83
N ASN A 384 -24.74 -17.22 33.16
CA ASN A 384 -23.83 -16.13 32.82
C ASN A 384 -22.46 -16.26 33.50
N TRP A 385 -22.42 -16.62 34.79
CA TRP A 385 -21.16 -16.91 35.49
C TRP A 385 -20.41 -18.07 34.84
N ASN A 386 -21.10 -19.20 34.60
CA ASN A 386 -20.53 -20.36 33.94
C ASN A 386 -20.00 -20.00 32.55
N TYR A 387 -20.72 -19.16 31.78
CA TYR A 387 -20.23 -18.69 30.48
C TYR A 387 -18.94 -17.87 30.57
N LEU A 388 -18.83 -16.94 31.53
CA LEU A 388 -17.59 -16.17 31.75
C LEU A 388 -16.43 -17.09 32.14
N LEU A 389 -16.70 -18.09 32.98
CA LEU A 389 -15.72 -19.09 33.39
C LEU A 389 -15.28 -19.95 32.19
N HIS A 390 -16.22 -20.47 31.40
CA HIS A 390 -15.96 -21.20 30.16
C HIS A 390 -15.11 -20.38 29.18
N LYS A 391 -15.38 -19.08 29.05
CA LYS A 391 -14.57 -18.17 28.23
C LYS A 391 -13.16 -18.03 28.77
N GLY A 392 -12.99 -17.91 30.08
CA GLY A 392 -11.68 -17.90 30.73
C GLY A 392 -10.90 -19.20 30.51
N ILE A 393 -11.56 -20.35 30.71
CA ILE A 393 -10.99 -21.69 30.53
C ILE A 393 -10.55 -21.86 29.08
N ALA A 394 -11.42 -21.52 28.12
CA ALA A 394 -11.14 -21.64 26.71
C ALA A 394 -9.88 -20.86 26.30
N VAL A 395 -9.62 -19.69 26.91
CA VAL A 395 -8.40 -18.91 26.64
C VAL A 395 -7.18 -19.46 27.38
N ALA A 396 -7.35 -19.93 28.62
CA ALA A 396 -6.25 -20.37 29.48
C ALA A 396 -5.70 -21.77 29.12
N ILE A 397 -6.55 -22.67 28.62
CA ILE A 397 -6.17 -24.05 28.22
C ILE A 397 -4.98 -24.07 27.24
N ARG A 398 -4.83 -23.05 26.41
CA ARG A 398 -3.73 -22.98 25.42
C ARG A 398 -2.32 -22.93 26.03
N ASN A 399 -2.22 -22.60 27.32
CA ASN A 399 -0.95 -22.52 28.06
C ASN A 399 -0.53 -23.87 28.66
N VAL A 400 -1.37 -24.90 28.56
CA VAL A 400 -1.05 -26.25 29.03
C VAL A 400 0.09 -26.85 28.22
N SER A 401 1.14 -27.29 28.91
CA SER A 401 2.33 -27.90 28.31
C SER A 401 2.67 -29.23 28.99
N PRO A 402 2.87 -30.34 28.24
CA PRO A 402 2.80 -30.44 26.79
C PRO A 402 1.36 -30.35 26.25
N ALA A 403 1.19 -29.75 25.06
CA ALA A 403 -0.11 -29.46 24.45
C ALA A 403 -1.03 -30.69 24.31
N SER A 404 -0.46 -31.89 24.19
CA SER A 404 -1.24 -33.13 24.09
C SER A 404 -2.10 -33.44 25.31
N LEU A 405 -1.77 -32.93 26.50
CA LEU A 405 -2.58 -33.13 27.70
C LEU A 405 -3.91 -32.36 27.64
N ALA A 406 -3.95 -31.26 26.88
CA ALA A 406 -5.16 -30.45 26.74
C ALA A 406 -6.19 -31.01 25.74
N THR A 407 -5.87 -32.11 25.05
CA THR A 407 -6.71 -32.68 23.97
C THR A 407 -8.14 -32.94 24.43
N GLU A 408 -8.32 -33.61 25.58
CA GLU A 408 -9.66 -33.91 26.10
C GLU A 408 -10.40 -32.62 26.47
N ALA A 409 -9.76 -31.73 27.21
CA ALA A 409 -10.34 -30.45 27.61
C ALA A 409 -10.84 -29.64 26.39
N VAL A 410 -10.00 -29.51 25.35
CA VAL A 410 -10.39 -28.84 24.10
C VAL A 410 -11.60 -29.50 23.45
N LEU A 411 -11.62 -30.83 23.40
CA LEU A 411 -12.71 -31.59 22.82
C LEU A 411 -14.02 -31.37 23.58
N LYS A 412 -14.02 -31.20 24.91
CA LYS A 412 -15.26 -30.90 25.66
C LYS A 412 -15.91 -29.59 25.22
N PHE A 413 -15.11 -28.61 24.79
CA PHE A 413 -15.58 -27.32 24.27
C PHE A 413 -15.88 -27.32 22.77
N CYS A 414 -15.46 -28.34 22.01
CA CYS A 414 -15.75 -28.45 20.58
C CYS A 414 -17.19 -28.94 20.31
N LYS A 415 -18.19 -28.18 20.79
CA LYS A 415 -19.62 -28.42 20.60
C LYS A 415 -20.44 -27.12 20.68
N GLY A 416 -21.50 -27.06 19.88
CA GLY A 416 -22.48 -25.97 19.85
C GLY A 416 -21.86 -24.56 19.94
N ASP A 417 -22.37 -23.73 20.84
CA ASP A 417 -21.96 -22.32 21.01
C ASP A 417 -20.53 -22.16 21.56
N TYR A 418 -20.04 -23.15 22.31
CA TYR A 418 -18.72 -23.14 22.93
C TYR A 418 -17.57 -23.28 21.93
N LEU A 419 -17.86 -23.79 20.72
CA LEU A 419 -16.86 -23.92 19.65
C LEU A 419 -16.20 -22.57 19.34
N ASN A 420 -16.97 -21.48 19.33
CA ASN A 420 -16.47 -20.14 19.05
C ASN A 420 -15.49 -19.64 20.13
N LEU A 421 -15.65 -20.08 21.39
CA LEU A 421 -14.76 -19.70 22.49
C LEU A 421 -13.41 -20.42 22.37
N ILE A 422 -13.42 -21.72 22.06
CA ILE A 422 -12.22 -22.57 22.09
C ILE A 422 -11.42 -22.54 20.78
N GLN A 423 -11.99 -22.07 19.67
CA GLN A 423 -11.40 -22.16 18.33
C GLN A 423 -9.91 -21.75 18.27
N LYS A 424 -9.55 -20.62 18.91
CA LYS A 424 -8.15 -20.13 18.92
C LYS A 424 -7.22 -21.09 19.65
N SER A 425 -7.65 -21.63 20.78
CA SER A 425 -6.89 -22.57 21.60
C SER A 425 -6.81 -23.94 20.94
N LEU A 426 -7.88 -24.41 20.29
CA LEU A 426 -7.87 -25.60 19.45
C LEU A 426 -6.75 -25.53 18.41
N TYR A 427 -6.66 -24.42 17.68
CA TYR A 427 -5.62 -24.24 16.68
C TYR A 427 -4.22 -24.18 17.28
N LEU A 428 -4.00 -23.38 18.33
CA LEU A 428 -2.68 -23.27 18.95
C LEU A 428 -2.19 -24.62 19.51
N ILE A 429 -3.08 -25.37 20.18
CA ILE A 429 -2.78 -26.70 20.71
C ILE A 429 -2.49 -27.68 19.58
N SER A 430 -3.27 -27.66 18.51
CA SER A 430 -3.06 -28.53 17.35
C SER A 430 -1.71 -28.26 16.70
N TYR A 431 -1.32 -26.99 16.52
CA TYR A 431 -0.02 -26.62 15.92
C TYR A 431 1.19 -26.99 16.79
N ASN A 432 1.01 -27.04 18.11
CA ASN A 432 2.08 -27.35 19.07
C ASN A 432 2.07 -28.82 19.53
N MET A 433 1.31 -29.69 18.87
CA MET A 433 1.20 -31.11 19.18
C MET A 433 1.94 -31.96 18.14
N ALA A 434 2.51 -33.08 18.57
CA ALA A 434 3.15 -34.04 17.66
C ALA A 434 2.16 -34.60 16.63
N GLU A 435 2.60 -34.76 15.37
CA GLU A 435 1.75 -35.11 14.21
C GLU A 435 0.87 -36.35 14.47
N ASN A 436 1.44 -37.42 15.03
CA ASN A 436 0.73 -38.66 15.35
C ASN A 436 -0.41 -38.47 16.39
N LYS A 437 -0.29 -37.50 17.29
CA LYS A 437 -1.34 -37.17 18.26
C LYS A 437 -2.40 -36.24 17.65
N VAL A 438 -1.98 -35.34 16.76
CA VAL A 438 -2.88 -34.46 16.02
C VAL A 438 -3.82 -35.28 15.13
N GLU A 439 -3.34 -36.33 14.47
CA GLU A 439 -4.18 -37.23 13.67
C GLU A 439 -5.39 -37.76 14.46
N HIS A 440 -5.16 -38.19 15.71
CA HIS A 440 -6.22 -38.71 16.58
C HIS A 440 -7.22 -37.61 16.97
N LEU A 441 -6.75 -36.39 17.26
CA LEU A 441 -7.59 -35.23 17.50
C LEU A 441 -8.45 -34.89 16.26
N LEU A 442 -7.84 -34.87 15.07
CA LEU A 442 -8.54 -34.55 13.82
C LEU A 442 -9.57 -35.61 13.44
N ALA A 443 -9.28 -36.88 13.69
CA ALA A 443 -10.21 -37.98 13.50
C ALA A 443 -11.46 -37.80 14.36
N GLU A 444 -11.27 -37.45 15.64
CA GLU A 444 -12.33 -37.18 16.61
C GLU A 444 -13.14 -35.90 16.27
N LEU A 445 -12.48 -34.81 15.86
CA LEU A 445 -13.20 -33.64 15.33
C LEU A 445 -14.03 -34.00 14.08
N GLY A 446 -13.54 -34.94 13.28
CA GLY A 446 -14.16 -35.41 12.06
C GLY A 446 -15.44 -36.23 12.26
N THR A 447 -15.72 -36.74 13.46
CA THR A 447 -16.97 -37.47 13.77
C THR A 447 -18.10 -36.55 14.24
N ARG A 448 -17.79 -35.29 14.57
CA ARG A 448 -18.70 -34.35 15.23
C ARG A 448 -19.63 -33.60 14.27
N SER A 449 -20.29 -32.54 14.76
CA SER A 449 -21.18 -31.70 13.96
C SER A 449 -20.45 -31.04 12.78
N VAL A 450 -21.21 -30.60 11.78
CA VAL A 450 -20.67 -29.97 10.56
C VAL A 450 -19.77 -28.76 10.87
N SER A 451 -20.12 -27.93 11.86
CA SER A 451 -19.29 -26.78 12.27
C SER A 451 -17.92 -27.21 12.78
N VAL A 452 -17.85 -28.30 13.55
CA VAL A 452 -16.59 -28.85 14.09
C VAL A 452 -15.77 -29.57 13.02
N LYS A 453 -16.43 -30.36 12.14
CA LYS A 453 -15.79 -31.07 11.02
C LYS A 453 -14.99 -30.16 10.10
N LYS A 454 -15.46 -28.92 9.89
CA LYS A 454 -14.74 -27.91 9.08
C LYS A 454 -13.35 -27.60 9.64
N HIS A 455 -13.18 -27.62 10.96
CA HIS A 455 -11.88 -27.40 11.59
C HIS A 455 -10.94 -28.60 11.40
N SER A 456 -11.48 -29.83 11.39
CA SER A 456 -10.70 -31.03 11.03
C SER A 456 -10.13 -30.93 9.61
N LEU A 457 -10.96 -30.54 8.62
CA LEU A 457 -10.50 -30.30 7.25
C LEU A 457 -9.42 -29.21 7.17
N HIS A 458 -9.67 -28.08 7.83
CA HIS A 458 -8.74 -26.96 7.83
C HIS A 458 -7.38 -27.34 8.41
N LEU A 459 -7.37 -27.93 9.61
CA LEU A 459 -6.14 -28.32 10.30
C LEU A 459 -5.43 -29.48 9.60
N GLY A 460 -6.18 -30.47 9.11
CA GLY A 460 -5.64 -31.59 8.35
C GLY A 460 -4.86 -31.15 7.11
N SER A 461 -5.26 -30.04 6.48
CA SER A 461 -4.54 -29.46 5.35
C SER A 461 -3.28 -28.66 5.72
N LYS A 462 -3.18 -28.23 6.99
CA LYS A 462 -2.15 -27.32 7.47
C LYS A 462 -1.04 -28.01 8.24
N ILE A 463 -1.38 -29.10 8.95
CA ILE A 463 -0.49 -29.75 9.90
C ILE A 463 0.01 -31.10 9.38
N LEU A 464 -0.87 -31.89 8.77
CA LEU A 464 -0.50 -33.24 8.35
C LEU A 464 0.34 -33.23 7.08
N ASN A 465 1.12 -34.30 6.90
CA ASN A 465 1.80 -34.58 5.65
C ASN A 465 0.81 -34.82 4.48
N ARG A 466 1.35 -34.77 3.26
CA ARG A 466 0.60 -34.87 2.00
C ARG A 466 -0.33 -36.09 1.93
N GLN A 467 0.13 -37.26 2.40
CA GLN A 467 -0.64 -38.52 2.27
C GLN A 467 -1.83 -38.52 3.22
N GLU A 468 -1.65 -38.06 4.45
CA GLU A 468 -2.72 -37.99 5.45
C GLU A 468 -3.72 -36.86 5.13
N SER A 469 -3.26 -35.70 4.66
CA SER A 469 -4.16 -34.65 4.17
C SER A 469 -5.04 -35.16 3.02
N PHE A 470 -4.48 -35.94 2.09
CA PHE A 470 -5.23 -36.54 0.99
C PHE A 470 -6.31 -37.51 1.50
N LYS A 471 -5.97 -38.39 2.46
CA LYS A 471 -6.93 -39.31 3.09
C LYS A 471 -8.07 -38.55 3.76
N ILE A 472 -7.78 -37.44 4.46
CA ILE A 472 -8.81 -36.60 5.07
C ILE A 472 -9.75 -36.04 4.00
N TYR A 473 -9.24 -35.39 2.96
CA TYR A 473 -10.11 -34.82 1.93
C TYR A 473 -10.96 -35.89 1.24
N LYS A 474 -10.36 -37.04 0.90
CA LYS A 474 -11.05 -38.16 0.28
C LYS A 474 -12.17 -38.72 1.19
N LYS A 475 -11.92 -38.80 2.51
CA LYS A 475 -12.93 -39.25 3.49
C LYS A 475 -14.17 -38.35 3.50
N PHE A 476 -14.01 -37.05 3.29
CA PHE A 476 -15.11 -36.08 3.34
C PHE A 476 -15.75 -35.79 1.97
N GLN A 477 -15.28 -36.41 0.90
CA GLN A 477 -15.68 -36.10 -0.47
C GLN A 477 -17.15 -36.40 -0.79
N ASN A 478 -17.71 -37.41 -0.13
CA ASN A 478 -19.11 -37.84 -0.27
C ASN A 478 -20.06 -37.15 0.73
N ASN A 479 -19.68 -35.99 1.29
CA ASN A 479 -20.51 -35.30 2.26
C ASN A 479 -21.62 -34.50 1.56
N GLU A 480 -22.88 -34.82 1.86
CA GLU A 480 -24.05 -34.17 1.24
C GLU A 480 -24.28 -32.72 1.71
N ASN A 481 -23.57 -32.25 2.74
CA ASN A 481 -23.78 -30.92 3.28
C ASN A 481 -23.10 -29.83 2.43
N SER A 482 -23.88 -28.92 1.84
CA SER A 482 -23.38 -27.80 1.01
C SER A 482 -22.30 -26.95 1.69
N SER A 483 -22.46 -26.70 3.00
CA SER A 483 -21.51 -25.94 3.81
C SER A 483 -20.15 -26.65 3.96
N MET A 484 -20.13 -27.99 3.90
CA MET A 484 -18.91 -28.79 3.83
C MET A 484 -18.31 -28.79 2.42
N SER A 485 -19.13 -28.90 1.37
CA SER A 485 -18.68 -28.86 -0.02
C SER A 485 -17.85 -27.62 -0.32
N LYS A 486 -18.29 -26.45 0.16
CA LYS A 486 -17.51 -25.21 0.09
C LYS A 486 -16.13 -25.30 0.74
N CYS A 487 -16.07 -25.81 1.97
CA CYS A 487 -14.80 -25.99 2.68
C CYS A 487 -13.89 -26.99 1.98
N LEU A 488 -14.48 -28.04 1.40
CA LEU A 488 -13.76 -29.05 0.62
C LEU A 488 -13.15 -28.45 -0.64
N VAL A 489 -13.92 -27.76 -1.48
CA VAL A 489 -13.41 -27.11 -2.70
C VAL A 489 -12.27 -26.17 -2.39
N LYS A 490 -12.42 -25.32 -1.36
CA LYS A 490 -11.35 -24.42 -0.93
C LYS A 490 -10.12 -25.17 -0.45
N GLY A 491 -10.32 -26.26 0.29
CA GLY A 491 -9.26 -27.12 0.80
C GLY A 491 -8.52 -27.85 -0.33
N THR A 492 -9.24 -28.56 -1.19
CA THR A 492 -8.70 -29.35 -2.30
C THR A 492 -8.04 -28.48 -3.35
N PHE A 493 -8.57 -27.27 -3.62
CA PHE A 493 -7.92 -26.29 -4.49
C PHE A 493 -6.55 -25.86 -3.95
N ASN A 494 -6.48 -25.48 -2.67
CA ASN A 494 -5.20 -25.08 -2.07
C ASN A 494 -4.24 -26.27 -1.96
N PHE A 495 -4.75 -27.46 -1.66
CA PHE A 495 -3.96 -28.69 -1.62
C PHE A 495 -3.36 -29.02 -2.98
N PHE A 496 -4.15 -28.92 -4.06
CA PHE A 496 -3.71 -29.13 -5.43
C PHE A 496 -2.65 -28.11 -5.84
N CYS A 497 -2.88 -26.82 -5.61
CA CYS A 497 -1.91 -25.76 -5.94
C CYS A 497 -0.55 -25.98 -5.26
N ASN A 498 -0.53 -26.51 -4.03
CA ASN A 498 0.70 -26.82 -3.31
C ASN A 498 1.33 -28.17 -3.70
N ASN A 499 0.55 -29.08 -4.30
CA ASN A 499 0.95 -30.46 -4.56
C ASN A 499 0.45 -30.95 -5.94
N PRO A 500 0.83 -30.30 -7.05
CA PRO A 500 0.22 -30.55 -8.35
C PRO A 500 0.59 -31.93 -8.89
N GLN A 501 -0.37 -32.85 -8.89
CA GLN A 501 -0.26 -34.21 -9.46
C GLN A 501 -1.65 -34.72 -9.84
N GLU A 502 -1.71 -35.79 -10.63
CA GLU A 502 -2.98 -36.36 -11.11
C GLU A 502 -3.97 -36.70 -9.98
N GLN A 503 -3.48 -37.29 -8.88
CA GLN A 503 -4.34 -37.65 -7.75
C GLN A 503 -4.97 -36.43 -7.06
N SER A 504 -4.21 -35.34 -6.89
CA SER A 504 -4.74 -34.11 -6.27
C SER A 504 -5.61 -33.31 -7.24
N TRP A 505 -5.36 -33.46 -8.55
CA TRP A 505 -6.21 -32.92 -9.61
C TRP A 505 -7.59 -33.58 -9.61
N GLU A 506 -7.67 -34.91 -9.62
CA GLU A 506 -8.95 -35.63 -9.62
C GLU A 506 -9.77 -35.32 -8.36
N LEU A 507 -9.11 -35.18 -7.20
CA LEU A 507 -9.73 -34.74 -5.95
C LEU A 507 -10.36 -33.33 -6.08
N LEU A 508 -9.64 -32.38 -6.68
CA LEU A 508 -10.16 -31.03 -6.94
C LEU A 508 -11.31 -31.06 -7.94
N LYS A 509 -11.15 -31.77 -9.05
CA LYS A 509 -12.16 -31.89 -10.11
C LYS A 509 -13.48 -32.45 -9.60
N GLU A 510 -13.43 -33.53 -8.83
CA GLU A 510 -14.62 -34.09 -8.19
C GLU A 510 -15.23 -33.11 -7.16
N SER A 511 -14.40 -32.37 -6.40
CA SER A 511 -14.90 -31.31 -5.52
C SER A 511 -15.63 -30.20 -6.30
N ILE A 512 -15.11 -29.78 -7.45
CA ILE A 512 -15.73 -28.76 -8.32
C ILE A 512 -17.08 -29.26 -8.85
N ASN A 513 -17.14 -30.51 -9.30
CA ASN A 513 -18.38 -31.10 -9.82
C ASN A 513 -19.47 -31.24 -8.75
N ASN A 514 -19.09 -31.32 -7.46
CA ASN A 514 -20.01 -31.43 -6.33
C ASN A 514 -20.42 -30.07 -5.71
N ILE A 515 -20.02 -28.94 -6.32
CA ILE A 515 -20.46 -27.62 -5.87
C ILE A 515 -21.96 -27.46 -6.15
N ASP A 516 -22.71 -27.03 -5.13
CA ASP A 516 -24.09 -26.58 -5.29
C ASP A 516 -24.14 -25.34 -6.20
N THR A 517 -24.93 -25.39 -7.26
CA THR A 517 -25.08 -24.28 -8.23
C THR A 517 -25.64 -23.00 -7.60
N ASN A 518 -26.25 -23.08 -6.40
CA ASN A 518 -26.71 -21.93 -5.64
C ASN A 518 -25.65 -21.34 -4.69
N ASP A 519 -24.51 -22.02 -4.47
CA ASP A 519 -23.44 -21.52 -3.61
C ASP A 519 -22.57 -20.50 -4.35
N ALA A 520 -23.01 -19.24 -4.30
CA ALA A 520 -22.34 -18.13 -4.94
C ALA A 520 -20.88 -17.95 -4.48
N GLU A 521 -20.56 -18.28 -3.22
CA GLU A 521 -19.21 -18.10 -2.69
C GLU A 521 -18.25 -19.18 -3.21
N ALA A 522 -18.69 -20.44 -3.27
CA ALA A 522 -17.93 -21.52 -3.88
C ALA A 522 -17.69 -21.26 -5.38
N LEU A 523 -18.73 -20.84 -6.11
CA LEU A 523 -18.63 -20.47 -7.53
C LEU A 523 -17.67 -19.30 -7.76
N ASN A 524 -17.70 -18.28 -6.90
CA ASN A 524 -16.76 -17.15 -6.97
C ASN A 524 -15.33 -17.54 -6.55
N PHE A 525 -15.16 -18.62 -5.79
CA PHE A 525 -13.84 -19.09 -5.39
C PHE A 525 -13.12 -19.79 -6.55
N ILE A 526 -13.83 -20.61 -7.34
CA ILE A 526 -13.25 -21.32 -8.49
C ILE A 526 -12.91 -20.41 -9.68
N THR A 527 -13.31 -19.15 -9.68
CA THR A 527 -12.79 -18.18 -10.68
C THR A 527 -11.37 -17.70 -10.36
N ARG A 528 -10.80 -18.06 -9.20
CA ARG A 528 -9.45 -17.62 -8.75
C ARG A 528 -8.31 -18.50 -9.28
N TRP A 529 -8.15 -18.55 -10.59
CA TRP A 529 -7.22 -19.45 -11.28
C TRP A 529 -5.72 -19.08 -11.19
N LYS A 530 -5.36 -17.85 -10.80
CA LYS A 530 -3.97 -17.34 -10.85
C LYS A 530 -2.93 -18.14 -10.07
N LYS A 531 -3.35 -18.97 -9.11
CA LYS A 531 -2.45 -19.82 -8.29
C LYS A 531 -2.22 -21.22 -8.88
N LEU A 532 -2.95 -21.58 -9.94
CA LEU A 532 -2.85 -22.90 -10.54
C LEU A 532 -1.56 -23.05 -11.35
N PRO A 533 -0.96 -24.25 -11.39
CA PRO A 533 0.13 -24.53 -12.32
C PRO A 533 -0.37 -24.41 -13.77
N LYS A 534 0.40 -23.70 -14.62
CA LYS A 534 0.03 -23.44 -16.02
C LYS A 534 -0.30 -24.70 -16.83
N SER A 535 0.38 -25.82 -16.55
CA SER A 535 0.15 -27.10 -17.23
C SER A 535 -1.27 -27.65 -17.05
N TYR A 536 -2.00 -27.23 -16.01
CA TYR A 536 -3.37 -27.67 -15.74
C TYR A 536 -4.43 -26.66 -16.19
N TYR A 537 -4.05 -25.52 -16.76
CA TYR A 537 -5.02 -24.54 -17.26
C TYR A 537 -6.02 -25.13 -18.24
N PRO A 538 -5.63 -25.95 -19.25
CA PRO A 538 -6.61 -26.50 -20.19
C PRO A 538 -7.67 -27.36 -19.53
N GLN A 539 -7.26 -28.22 -18.60
CA GLN A 539 -8.16 -29.11 -17.86
C GLN A 539 -9.08 -28.30 -16.93
N TYR A 540 -8.52 -27.33 -16.21
CA TYR A 540 -9.27 -26.46 -15.31
C TYR A 540 -10.32 -25.61 -16.02
N ILE A 541 -9.93 -24.96 -17.12
CA ILE A 541 -10.83 -24.17 -17.96
C ILE A 541 -11.97 -25.05 -18.48
N THR A 542 -11.65 -26.25 -18.98
CA THR A 542 -12.67 -27.16 -19.51
C THR A 542 -13.69 -27.55 -18.44
N VAL A 543 -13.23 -27.95 -17.24
CA VAL A 543 -14.12 -28.37 -16.13
C VAL A 543 -14.98 -27.21 -15.64
N THR A 544 -14.37 -26.07 -15.33
CA THR A 544 -15.09 -24.89 -14.82
C THR A 544 -16.02 -24.28 -15.85
N TRP A 545 -15.64 -24.24 -17.14
CA TRP A 545 -16.51 -23.75 -18.20
C TRP A 545 -17.74 -24.63 -18.38
N ASN A 546 -17.57 -25.95 -18.48
CA ASN A 546 -18.70 -26.88 -18.60
C ASN A 546 -19.63 -26.77 -17.38
N MET A 547 -19.07 -26.57 -16.18
CA MET A 547 -19.85 -26.32 -14.97
C MET A 547 -20.68 -25.03 -15.09
N PHE A 548 -20.07 -23.88 -15.41
CA PHE A 548 -20.80 -22.62 -15.59
C PHE A 548 -21.78 -22.63 -16.76
N GLU A 549 -21.55 -23.48 -17.76
CA GLU A 549 -22.46 -23.70 -18.88
C GLU A 549 -23.70 -24.51 -18.47
N SER A 550 -23.55 -25.43 -17.51
CA SER A 550 -24.66 -26.23 -16.97
C SER A 550 -25.61 -25.43 -16.05
N ILE A 551 -25.15 -24.29 -15.52
CA ILE A 551 -25.98 -23.40 -14.70
C ILE A 551 -26.95 -22.66 -15.65
N SER A 552 -28.25 -22.94 -15.52
CA SER A 552 -29.31 -22.34 -16.34
C SER A 552 -29.59 -20.86 -16.05
N ASP A 553 -28.88 -20.27 -15.09
CA ASP A 553 -29.02 -18.89 -14.67
C ASP A 553 -28.30 -17.93 -15.63
N ASN A 554 -29.07 -17.00 -16.21
CA ASN A 554 -28.56 -15.90 -17.04
C ASN A 554 -28.32 -14.61 -16.22
N SER A 555 -28.28 -14.69 -14.89
CA SER A 555 -27.97 -13.55 -14.04
C SER A 555 -26.63 -12.91 -14.39
N LYS A 556 -26.50 -11.61 -14.08
CA LYS A 556 -25.26 -10.85 -14.21
C LYS A 556 -24.08 -11.55 -13.52
N ALA A 557 -24.30 -12.15 -12.35
CA ALA A 557 -23.27 -12.89 -11.62
C ALA A 557 -22.75 -14.12 -12.39
N ALA A 558 -23.64 -14.85 -13.08
CA ALA A 558 -23.23 -15.96 -13.94
C ALA A 558 -22.42 -15.48 -15.14
N GLN A 559 -22.80 -14.36 -15.75
CA GLN A 559 -22.04 -13.73 -16.85
C GLN A 559 -20.67 -13.23 -16.41
N GLU A 560 -20.58 -12.58 -15.25
CA GLU A 560 -19.31 -12.14 -14.66
C GLU A 560 -18.35 -13.31 -14.41
N ARG A 561 -18.85 -14.43 -13.88
CA ARG A 561 -18.06 -15.66 -13.67
C ARG A 561 -17.54 -16.26 -14.97
N LYS A 562 -18.39 -16.36 -16.00
CA LYS A 562 -17.99 -16.75 -17.36
C LYS A 562 -16.93 -15.78 -17.90
N GLY A 563 -17.14 -14.48 -17.70
CA GLY A 563 -16.21 -13.42 -18.05
C GLY A 563 -14.81 -13.64 -17.49
N HIS A 564 -14.67 -14.06 -16.23
CA HIS A 564 -13.37 -14.35 -15.61
C HIS A 564 -12.64 -15.56 -16.21
N ILE A 565 -13.38 -16.57 -16.66
CA ILE A 565 -12.79 -17.71 -17.38
C ILE A 565 -12.39 -17.31 -18.80
N LEU A 566 -13.19 -16.48 -19.47
CA LEU A 566 -12.85 -15.95 -20.80
C LEU A 566 -11.57 -15.09 -20.74
N ASP A 567 -11.38 -14.30 -19.67
CA ASP A 567 -10.14 -13.53 -19.48
C ASP A 567 -8.90 -14.42 -19.36
N LEU A 568 -9.03 -15.60 -18.76
CA LEU A 568 -7.97 -16.60 -18.74
C LEU A 568 -7.70 -17.17 -20.14
N ILE A 569 -8.74 -17.50 -20.90
CA ILE A 569 -8.62 -18.04 -22.26
C ILE A 569 -7.91 -17.04 -23.19
N LEU A 570 -8.18 -15.75 -23.03
CA LEU A 570 -7.62 -14.68 -23.86
C LEU A 570 -6.10 -14.45 -23.68
N ALA A 571 -5.49 -15.08 -22.67
CA ALA A 571 -4.05 -15.13 -22.53
C ALA A 571 -3.42 -16.04 -23.61
N LYS A 572 -2.38 -15.55 -24.28
CA LYS A 572 -1.77 -16.17 -25.46
C LYS A 572 -1.29 -17.60 -25.21
N ASP A 573 -0.63 -17.85 -24.08
CA ASP A 573 -0.12 -19.16 -23.67
C ASP A 573 -1.23 -20.17 -23.37
N VAL A 574 -2.46 -19.69 -23.15
CA VAL A 574 -3.61 -20.51 -22.79
C VAL A 574 -4.40 -20.92 -24.03
N ILE A 575 -4.70 -19.98 -24.93
CA ILE A 575 -5.50 -20.30 -26.13
C ILE A 575 -4.81 -21.34 -27.03
N GLN A 576 -3.47 -21.35 -27.06
CA GLN A 576 -2.68 -22.32 -27.83
C GLN A 576 -2.64 -23.71 -27.20
N THR A 577 -2.87 -23.83 -25.88
CA THR A 577 -2.80 -25.11 -25.15
C THR A 577 -4.17 -25.76 -24.95
N LEU A 578 -5.25 -25.02 -25.21
CA LEU A 578 -6.61 -25.53 -25.13
C LEU A 578 -6.95 -26.50 -26.28
N PRO A 579 -7.78 -27.53 -26.03
CA PRO A 579 -8.24 -28.41 -27.09
C PRO A 579 -8.98 -27.63 -28.17
N LYS A 580 -8.57 -27.79 -29.43
CA LYS A 580 -9.18 -27.11 -30.58
C LYS A 580 -10.70 -27.31 -30.65
N GLU A 581 -11.16 -28.54 -30.45
CA GLU A 581 -12.60 -28.87 -30.45
C GLU A 581 -13.38 -28.11 -29.37
N PHE A 582 -12.76 -27.86 -28.21
CA PHE A 582 -13.36 -27.08 -27.14
C PHE A 582 -13.57 -25.62 -27.57
N ILE A 583 -12.55 -25.00 -28.16
CA ILE A 583 -12.64 -23.61 -28.65
C ILE A 583 -13.65 -23.52 -29.78
N LEU A 584 -13.62 -24.43 -30.75
CA LEU A 584 -14.56 -24.43 -31.88
C LEU A 584 -16.02 -24.59 -31.42
N ARG A 585 -16.27 -25.46 -30.43
CA ARG A 585 -17.60 -25.60 -29.82
C ARG A 585 -18.05 -24.29 -29.16
N MET A 586 -17.14 -23.60 -28.47
CA MET A 586 -17.41 -22.30 -27.85
C MET A 586 -17.71 -21.22 -28.91
N ILE A 587 -16.90 -21.13 -29.96
CA ILE A 587 -17.12 -20.20 -31.07
C ILE A 587 -18.47 -20.51 -31.74
N LYS A 588 -18.74 -21.75 -32.14
CA LYS A 588 -20.03 -22.13 -32.76
C LYS A 588 -21.24 -21.79 -31.90
N LYS A 589 -21.10 -21.89 -30.57
CA LYS A 589 -22.20 -21.64 -29.64
C LYS A 589 -22.38 -20.16 -29.30
N TYR A 590 -21.33 -19.34 -29.24
CA TYR A 590 -21.43 -17.98 -28.70
C TYR A 590 -21.01 -16.87 -29.67
N PHE A 591 -20.22 -17.19 -30.69
CA PHE A 591 -19.83 -16.21 -31.71
C PHE A 591 -21.05 -15.72 -32.47
N LEU A 592 -21.17 -14.40 -32.63
CA LEU A 592 -22.30 -13.75 -33.30
C LEU A 592 -23.69 -13.89 -32.63
N GLN A 593 -23.76 -14.46 -31.42
CA GLN A 593 -24.99 -14.44 -30.63
C GLN A 593 -25.03 -13.11 -29.86
N SER A 594 -26.04 -12.27 -30.10
CA SER A 594 -26.18 -10.92 -29.50
C SER A 594 -26.44 -10.97 -27.96
N GLN A 595 -25.47 -11.41 -27.15
CA GLN A 595 -25.49 -11.36 -25.68
C GLN A 595 -24.59 -10.22 -25.18
N ALA A 596 -25.17 -9.02 -25.08
CA ALA A 596 -24.49 -7.73 -24.97
C ALA A 596 -23.27 -7.60 -24.02
N GLU A 597 -23.12 -8.42 -22.98
CA GLU A 597 -22.01 -8.31 -22.01
C GLU A 597 -20.75 -9.13 -22.38
N LEU A 598 -20.86 -10.26 -23.09
CA LEU A 598 -19.71 -11.16 -23.37
C LEU A 598 -19.30 -11.23 -24.84
N ASP A 599 -20.11 -10.68 -25.76
CA ASP A 599 -19.89 -10.76 -27.22
C ASP A 599 -18.49 -10.30 -27.63
N SER A 600 -17.99 -9.22 -27.03
CA SER A 600 -16.68 -8.67 -27.33
C SER A 600 -15.54 -9.62 -26.99
N LYS A 601 -15.70 -10.48 -25.98
CA LYS A 601 -14.70 -11.47 -25.58
C LYS A 601 -14.71 -12.68 -26.52
N PHE A 602 -15.88 -13.14 -26.97
CA PHE A 602 -15.98 -14.23 -27.93
C PHE A 602 -15.44 -13.85 -29.31
N ASN A 603 -15.69 -12.61 -29.75
CA ASN A 603 -15.08 -12.08 -30.97
C ASN A 603 -13.55 -12.09 -30.88
N LEU A 604 -13.00 -11.68 -29.73
CA LEU A 604 -11.56 -11.67 -29.51
C LEU A 604 -10.98 -13.09 -29.42
N ILE A 605 -11.70 -14.05 -28.81
CA ILE A 605 -11.32 -15.47 -28.81
C ILE A 605 -11.28 -16.02 -30.24
N ALA A 606 -12.29 -15.74 -31.08
CA ALA A 606 -12.30 -16.17 -32.47
C ALA A 606 -11.12 -15.58 -33.26
N ALA A 607 -10.83 -14.29 -33.07
CA ALA A 607 -9.68 -13.63 -33.69
C ALA A 607 -8.35 -14.25 -33.25
N LYS A 608 -8.13 -14.39 -31.93
CA LYS A 608 -6.89 -14.98 -31.39
C LYS A 608 -6.74 -16.46 -31.76
N PHE A 609 -7.85 -17.20 -31.86
CA PHE A 609 -7.85 -18.57 -32.32
C PHE A 609 -7.33 -18.66 -33.76
N ILE A 610 -7.69 -17.74 -34.65
CA ILE A 610 -7.13 -17.71 -36.00
C ILE A 610 -5.64 -17.31 -35.97
N ILE A 611 -5.32 -16.23 -35.26
CA ILE A 611 -3.99 -15.59 -35.29
C ILE A 611 -2.90 -16.49 -34.69
N HIS A 612 -3.21 -17.22 -33.63
CA HIS A 612 -2.25 -18.09 -32.94
C HIS A 612 -2.26 -19.52 -33.47
N CYS A 613 -2.19 -19.68 -34.79
CA CYS A 613 -1.95 -20.96 -35.46
C CYS A 613 -0.45 -21.29 -35.55
N ASN A 614 -0.12 -22.58 -35.59
CA ASN A 614 1.27 -23.05 -35.65
C ASN A 614 1.71 -23.46 -37.07
N SER A 615 0.78 -23.58 -38.01
CA SER A 615 1.06 -23.98 -39.39
C SER A 615 0.06 -23.41 -40.39
N GLN A 616 0.44 -23.36 -41.67
CA GLN A 616 -0.43 -22.99 -42.80
C GLN A 616 -1.66 -23.88 -42.93
N SER A 617 -1.51 -25.20 -42.72
CA SER A 617 -2.65 -26.13 -42.77
C SER A 617 -3.66 -25.84 -41.67
N GLU A 618 -3.17 -25.55 -40.46
CA GLU A 618 -4.02 -25.19 -39.33
C GLU A 618 -4.68 -23.83 -39.51
N LEU A 619 -3.96 -22.84 -40.05
CA LEU A 619 -4.52 -21.54 -40.41
C LEU A 619 -5.74 -21.69 -41.31
N LYS A 620 -5.60 -22.44 -42.41
CA LYS A 620 -6.68 -22.65 -43.37
C LYS A 620 -7.90 -23.28 -42.72
N GLU A 621 -7.69 -24.33 -41.93
CA GLU A 621 -8.77 -25.02 -41.24
C GLU A 621 -9.50 -24.14 -40.20
N ARG A 622 -8.73 -23.36 -39.42
CA ARG A 622 -9.30 -22.42 -38.42
C ARG A 622 -10.06 -21.28 -39.12
N MET A 623 -9.52 -20.76 -40.21
CA MET A 623 -10.18 -19.75 -41.05
C MET A 623 -11.48 -20.27 -41.63
N ASP A 624 -11.46 -21.42 -42.31
CA ASP A 624 -12.65 -22.06 -42.89
C ASP A 624 -13.74 -22.29 -41.83
N SER A 625 -13.34 -22.69 -40.62
CA SER A 625 -14.28 -22.91 -39.50
C SER A 625 -14.95 -21.62 -39.03
N VAL A 626 -14.22 -20.52 -38.89
CA VAL A 626 -14.76 -19.23 -38.41
C VAL A 626 -15.51 -18.51 -39.52
N PHE A 627 -14.94 -18.44 -40.72
CA PHE A 627 -15.59 -17.82 -41.88
C PHE A 627 -16.80 -18.60 -42.36
N GLY A 628 -16.82 -19.92 -42.22
CA GLY A 628 -18.02 -20.73 -42.48
C GLY A 628 -19.20 -20.30 -41.60
N ILE A 629 -18.96 -19.95 -40.34
CA ILE A 629 -19.99 -19.39 -39.44
C ILE A 629 -20.42 -18.01 -39.96
N LEU A 630 -19.47 -17.10 -40.23
CA LEU A 630 -19.77 -15.76 -40.75
C LEU A 630 -20.61 -15.79 -42.02
N SER A 631 -20.23 -16.62 -43.01
CA SER A 631 -20.92 -16.72 -44.29
C SER A 631 -22.36 -17.23 -44.13
N GLY A 632 -22.60 -18.16 -43.19
CA GLY A 632 -23.94 -18.69 -42.92
C GLY A 632 -24.92 -17.62 -42.44
N PHE A 633 -24.46 -16.69 -41.59
CA PHE A 633 -25.29 -15.59 -41.08
C PHE A 633 -25.64 -14.53 -42.14
N ILE A 634 -24.85 -14.41 -43.21
CA ILE A 634 -25.03 -13.37 -44.24
C ILE A 634 -25.87 -13.85 -45.41
N GLN A 635 -25.74 -15.12 -45.77
CA GLN A 635 -26.54 -15.73 -46.85
C GLN A 635 -28.02 -15.87 -46.48
N GLN A 636 -28.35 -15.84 -45.19
CA GLN A 636 -29.71 -15.76 -44.66
C GLN A 636 -29.87 -14.48 -43.83
N PRO A 637 -29.83 -13.29 -44.47
CA PRO A 637 -29.98 -12.05 -43.73
C PRO A 637 -31.39 -12.06 -43.11
N PRO A 638 -31.54 -11.69 -41.82
CA PRO A 638 -32.84 -11.65 -41.21
C PRO A 638 -33.75 -10.66 -41.96
N GLU A 639 -35.04 -11.00 -42.09
CA GLU A 639 -36.04 -10.09 -42.65
C GLU A 639 -36.16 -8.78 -41.85
N ASP A 640 -35.77 -8.82 -40.57
CA ASP A 640 -35.70 -7.68 -39.67
C ASP A 640 -34.44 -6.82 -39.93
N TYR A 641 -34.68 -5.59 -40.36
CA TYR A 641 -33.65 -4.56 -40.57
C TYR A 641 -32.80 -4.29 -39.32
N VAL A 642 -33.39 -4.33 -38.12
CA VAL A 642 -32.67 -4.11 -36.86
C VAL A 642 -31.67 -5.24 -36.59
N LEU A 643 -32.10 -6.48 -36.82
CA LEU A 643 -31.23 -7.65 -36.65
C LEU A 643 -30.10 -7.66 -37.69
N SER A 644 -30.38 -7.21 -38.92
CA SER A 644 -29.36 -7.00 -39.96
C SER A 644 -28.31 -5.94 -39.57
N ALA A 645 -28.73 -4.83 -38.96
CA ALA A 645 -27.81 -3.79 -38.46
C ALA A 645 -26.93 -4.30 -37.30
N SER A 646 -27.51 -5.07 -36.37
CA SER A 646 -26.78 -5.71 -35.27
C SER A 646 -25.73 -6.70 -35.77
N ILE A 647 -26.07 -7.55 -36.75
CA ILE A 647 -25.12 -8.50 -37.36
C ILE A 647 -23.94 -7.76 -38.01
N ARG A 648 -24.21 -6.70 -38.78
CA ARG A 648 -23.15 -5.86 -39.37
C ARG A 648 -22.24 -5.29 -38.30
N LYS A 649 -22.80 -4.75 -37.21
CA LYS A 649 -22.00 -4.23 -36.09
C LYS A 649 -21.11 -5.30 -35.45
N ILE A 650 -21.61 -6.54 -35.32
CA ILE A 650 -20.82 -7.64 -34.76
C ILE A 650 -19.68 -8.03 -35.71
N ILE A 651 -19.94 -8.13 -37.02
CA ILE A 651 -18.92 -8.42 -38.04
C ILE A 651 -17.86 -7.33 -38.03
N PHE A 652 -18.26 -6.06 -38.02
CA PHE A 652 -17.36 -4.91 -37.89
C PHE A 652 -16.48 -5.03 -36.64
N ASN A 653 -17.08 -5.31 -35.49
CA ASN A 653 -16.35 -5.48 -34.23
C ASN A 653 -15.36 -6.64 -34.29
N PHE A 654 -15.73 -7.76 -34.89
CA PHE A 654 -14.84 -8.89 -35.08
C PHE A 654 -13.64 -8.52 -35.96
N ILE A 655 -13.86 -7.93 -37.14
CA ILE A 655 -12.78 -7.53 -38.06
C ILE A 655 -11.89 -6.48 -37.40
N LYS A 656 -12.47 -5.49 -36.73
CA LYS A 656 -11.71 -4.47 -35.99
C LYS A 656 -10.82 -5.09 -34.92
N GLN A 657 -11.35 -6.02 -34.12
CA GLN A 657 -10.56 -6.72 -33.09
C GLN A 657 -9.50 -7.63 -33.70
N PHE A 658 -9.82 -8.35 -34.77
CA PHE A 658 -8.88 -9.17 -35.53
C PHE A 658 -7.68 -8.34 -36.01
N CYS A 659 -7.95 -7.20 -36.65
CA CYS A 659 -6.90 -6.27 -37.11
C CYS A 659 -6.08 -5.69 -35.95
N ALA A 660 -6.71 -5.35 -34.82
CA ALA A 660 -6.03 -4.75 -33.67
C ALA A 660 -4.92 -5.66 -33.09
N ASN A 661 -5.08 -6.99 -33.16
CA ASN A 661 -4.08 -7.94 -32.66
C ASN A 661 -2.73 -7.83 -33.39
N PHE A 662 -2.68 -7.31 -34.62
CA PHE A 662 -1.45 -7.15 -35.41
C PHE A 662 -0.59 -5.95 -34.96
N PHE A 663 -1.15 -5.06 -34.15
CA PHE A 663 -0.45 -3.90 -33.61
C PHE A 663 -0.01 -4.10 -32.15
N GLU A 664 -0.24 -5.27 -31.58
CA GLU A 664 0.32 -5.63 -30.28
C GLU A 664 1.85 -5.73 -30.37
N LYS A 665 2.57 -5.52 -29.25
CA LYS A 665 4.04 -5.44 -29.22
C LYS A 665 4.76 -6.71 -29.70
N GLU A 666 4.05 -7.82 -29.85
CA GLU A 666 4.61 -9.12 -30.17
C GLU A 666 4.53 -9.41 -31.67
N ARG A 667 5.62 -9.96 -32.23
CA ARG A 667 5.61 -10.42 -33.63
C ARG A 667 4.69 -11.64 -33.80
N ILE A 668 3.83 -11.57 -34.83
CA ILE A 668 3.01 -12.68 -35.30
C ILE A 668 3.79 -13.39 -36.43
N PRO A 669 4.18 -14.68 -36.27
CA PRO A 669 5.05 -15.37 -37.23
C PRO A 669 4.50 -15.50 -38.66
N LEU A 670 3.17 -15.64 -38.80
CA LEU A 670 2.47 -15.80 -40.08
C LEU A 670 1.62 -14.56 -40.43
N ALA A 671 2.04 -13.37 -40.00
CA ALA A 671 1.19 -12.19 -40.04
C ALA A 671 0.67 -11.88 -41.45
N THR A 672 1.57 -11.92 -42.44
CA THR A 672 1.26 -11.64 -43.84
C THR A 672 0.31 -12.68 -44.42
N GLU A 673 0.54 -13.96 -44.15
CA GLU A 673 -0.27 -15.05 -44.68
C GLU A 673 -1.66 -15.11 -44.05
N ILE A 674 -1.75 -14.84 -42.74
CA ILE A 674 -3.02 -14.72 -42.03
C ILE A 674 -3.85 -13.58 -42.65
N LEU A 675 -3.25 -12.41 -42.87
CA LEU A 675 -3.94 -11.26 -43.45
C LEU A 675 -4.35 -11.50 -44.91
N SER A 676 -3.48 -12.12 -45.72
CA SER A 676 -3.80 -12.43 -47.11
C SER A 676 -4.96 -13.43 -47.23
N GLU A 677 -4.94 -14.50 -46.41
CA GLU A 677 -6.01 -15.52 -46.42
C GLU A 677 -7.33 -14.93 -45.91
N CYS A 678 -7.28 -14.16 -44.81
CA CYS A 678 -8.44 -13.47 -44.26
C CYS A 678 -9.06 -12.53 -45.31
N THR A 679 -8.22 -11.75 -45.99
CA THR A 679 -8.66 -10.81 -47.04
C THR A 679 -9.27 -11.55 -48.23
N ALA A 680 -8.68 -12.67 -48.65
CA ALA A 680 -9.21 -13.48 -49.76
C ALA A 680 -10.58 -14.08 -49.41
N LEU A 681 -10.70 -14.70 -48.23
CA LEU A 681 -11.97 -15.24 -47.74
C LEU A 681 -13.03 -14.15 -47.56
N PHE A 682 -12.62 -12.98 -47.06
CA PHE A 682 -13.50 -11.84 -46.92
C PHE A 682 -14.00 -11.36 -48.30
N ASN A 683 -13.12 -11.13 -49.27
CA ASN A 683 -13.54 -10.68 -50.60
C ASN A 683 -14.41 -11.70 -51.34
N ASN A 684 -14.21 -13.01 -51.09
CA ASN A 684 -15.03 -14.07 -51.65
C ASN A 684 -16.42 -14.16 -51.00
N SER A 685 -16.52 -13.79 -49.72
CA SER A 685 -17.76 -13.92 -48.93
C SER A 685 -18.58 -12.62 -48.89
N PHE A 686 -17.95 -11.46 -49.09
CA PHE A 686 -18.53 -10.15 -48.84
C PHE A 686 -18.33 -9.20 -50.02
N LYS A 687 -19.38 -8.44 -50.36
CA LYS A 687 -19.27 -7.34 -51.35
C LYS A 687 -18.71 -6.09 -50.67
N ILE A 688 -17.68 -5.49 -51.25
CA ILE A 688 -17.01 -4.27 -50.74
C ILE A 688 -18.01 -3.14 -50.44
N CYS A 689 -19.02 -2.94 -51.31
CA CYS A 689 -20.01 -1.87 -51.10
C CYS A 689 -20.92 -2.07 -49.87
N GLN A 690 -20.99 -3.28 -49.30
CA GLN A 690 -21.78 -3.58 -48.11
C GLN A 690 -20.97 -3.53 -46.82
N PHE A 691 -19.65 -3.77 -46.91
CA PHE A 691 -18.72 -3.91 -45.78
C PHE A 691 -17.42 -3.13 -46.05
N LEU A 692 -17.59 -1.87 -46.45
CA LEU A 692 -16.48 -1.02 -46.88
C LEU A 692 -15.51 -0.77 -45.72
N ASP A 693 -16.00 -0.48 -44.53
CA ASP A 693 -15.16 -0.14 -43.39
C ASP A 693 -14.34 -1.35 -42.94
N GLU A 694 -14.93 -2.55 -42.91
CA GLU A 694 -14.22 -3.81 -42.61
C GLU A 694 -13.15 -4.10 -43.65
N TYR A 695 -13.48 -3.93 -44.94
CA TYR A 695 -12.51 -4.07 -46.03
C TYR A 695 -11.34 -3.10 -45.82
N LEU A 696 -11.61 -1.83 -45.51
CA LEU A 696 -10.58 -0.83 -45.25
C LEU A 696 -9.72 -1.18 -44.03
N HIS A 697 -10.31 -1.68 -42.95
CA HIS A 697 -9.55 -2.14 -41.78
C HIS A 697 -8.58 -3.27 -42.14
N LEU A 698 -9.01 -4.25 -42.94
CA LEU A 698 -8.14 -5.34 -43.41
C LEU A 698 -7.02 -4.81 -44.31
N GLN A 699 -7.35 -3.95 -45.27
CA GLN A 699 -6.37 -3.38 -46.21
C GLN A 699 -5.32 -2.52 -45.51
N PHE A 700 -5.74 -1.60 -44.63
CA PHE A 700 -4.78 -0.76 -43.89
C PHE A 700 -3.92 -1.60 -42.95
N THR A 701 -4.48 -2.61 -42.28
CA THR A 701 -3.69 -3.53 -41.47
C THR A 701 -2.66 -4.28 -42.30
N SER A 702 -3.06 -4.78 -43.47
CA SER A 702 -2.13 -5.41 -44.42
C SER A 702 -1.01 -4.44 -44.80
N ILE A 703 -1.33 -3.21 -45.19
CA ILE A 703 -0.34 -2.21 -45.57
C ILE A 703 0.63 -1.92 -44.41
N CYS A 704 0.13 -1.75 -43.19
CA CYS A 704 0.98 -1.53 -42.01
C CYS A 704 1.94 -2.69 -41.74
N VAL A 705 1.47 -3.92 -41.94
CA VAL A 705 2.24 -5.14 -41.62
C VAL A 705 3.26 -5.46 -42.73
N THR A 706 2.94 -5.20 -43.99
CA THR A 706 3.78 -5.58 -45.14
C THR A 706 4.73 -4.49 -45.62
N SER A 707 4.40 -3.21 -45.40
CA SER A 707 5.24 -2.11 -45.89
C SER A 707 6.41 -1.88 -44.94
N ASN A 708 7.64 -1.83 -45.48
CA ASN A 708 8.84 -1.66 -44.67
C ASN A 708 9.26 -0.19 -44.53
N THR A 709 8.70 0.70 -45.36
CA THR A 709 9.08 2.12 -45.42
C THR A 709 7.86 3.02 -45.63
N LEU A 710 7.95 4.28 -45.17
CA LEU A 710 6.90 5.29 -45.39
C LEU A 710 6.59 5.55 -46.88
N PRO A 711 7.56 5.61 -47.81
CA PRO A 711 7.26 5.76 -49.24
C PRO A 711 6.51 4.57 -49.84
N GLU A 712 6.86 3.33 -49.48
CA GLU A 712 6.17 2.12 -49.92
C GLU A 712 4.72 2.11 -49.40
N MET A 713 4.55 2.46 -48.14
CA MET A 713 3.26 2.59 -47.48
C MET A 713 2.39 3.66 -48.16
N ALA A 714 2.94 4.84 -48.42
CA ALA A 714 2.28 5.94 -49.14
C ALA A 714 1.81 5.48 -50.53
N LEU A 715 2.66 4.79 -51.28
CA LEU A 715 2.33 4.24 -52.60
C LEU A 715 1.15 3.26 -52.52
N ASN A 716 1.18 2.34 -51.55
CA ASN A 716 0.12 1.35 -51.35
C ASN A 716 -1.22 2.02 -50.96
N ILE A 717 -1.18 3.03 -50.10
CA ILE A 717 -2.37 3.83 -49.70
C ILE A 717 -2.94 4.58 -50.92
N SER A 718 -2.09 5.27 -51.68
CA SER A 718 -2.49 6.01 -52.88
C SER A 718 -3.10 5.10 -53.96
N SER A 719 -2.52 3.91 -54.13
CA SER A 719 -3.00 2.88 -55.06
C SER A 719 -4.36 2.34 -54.63
N LEU A 720 -4.50 1.96 -53.35
CA LEU A 720 -5.77 1.49 -52.78
C LEU A 720 -6.87 2.55 -52.93
N TYR A 721 -6.58 3.79 -52.57
CA TYR A 721 -7.52 4.90 -52.66
C TYR A 721 -7.97 5.14 -54.11
N SER A 722 -7.02 5.17 -55.06
CA SER A 722 -7.33 5.35 -56.48
C SER A 722 -8.17 4.22 -57.05
N SER A 723 -7.85 2.98 -56.69
CA SER A 723 -8.64 1.82 -57.10
C SER A 723 -10.06 1.88 -56.53
N LEU A 724 -10.23 2.29 -55.27
CA LEU A 724 -11.54 2.39 -54.64
C LEU A 724 -12.38 3.51 -55.24
N VAL A 725 -11.81 4.70 -55.47
CA VAL A 725 -12.52 5.80 -56.13
C VAL A 725 -12.93 5.40 -57.55
N LYS A 726 -12.09 4.66 -58.28
CA LYS A 726 -12.41 4.15 -59.62
C LYS A 726 -13.54 3.10 -59.60
N ASN A 727 -13.54 2.20 -58.62
CA ASN A 727 -14.47 1.05 -58.59
C ASN A 727 -15.79 1.32 -57.86
N VAL A 728 -15.76 2.18 -56.83
CA VAL A 728 -16.90 2.46 -55.93
C VAL A 728 -17.43 3.89 -56.13
N GLY A 729 -16.58 4.82 -56.59
CA GLY A 729 -16.92 6.22 -56.79
C GLY A 729 -16.50 7.14 -55.65
N VAL A 730 -16.82 8.44 -55.77
CA VAL A 730 -16.39 9.50 -54.83
C VAL A 730 -17.03 9.38 -53.44
N SER A 731 -18.10 8.59 -53.29
CA SER A 731 -18.73 8.33 -51.98
C SER A 731 -17.78 7.66 -50.98
N VAL A 732 -16.75 6.94 -51.45
CA VAL A 732 -15.77 6.25 -50.59
C VAL A 732 -14.85 7.20 -49.84
N VAL A 733 -14.71 8.46 -50.31
CA VAL A 733 -13.66 9.38 -49.85
C VAL A 733 -13.75 9.63 -48.35
N LYS A 734 -14.97 9.87 -47.84
CA LYS A 734 -15.20 10.14 -46.41
C LYS A 734 -14.86 8.91 -45.56
N SER A 735 -15.45 7.74 -45.86
CA SER A 735 -15.20 6.50 -45.11
C SER A 735 -13.74 6.05 -45.17
N PHE A 736 -13.08 6.23 -46.31
CA PHE A 736 -11.65 5.97 -46.45
C PHE A 736 -10.85 6.82 -45.49
N TYR A 737 -11.06 8.14 -45.49
CA TYR A 737 -10.33 9.05 -44.62
C TYR A 737 -10.61 8.79 -43.14
N GLU A 738 -11.89 8.64 -42.76
CA GLU A 738 -12.28 8.39 -41.37
C GLU A 738 -11.67 7.09 -40.84
N THR A 739 -11.67 6.02 -41.64
CA THR A 739 -11.01 4.78 -41.27
C THR A 739 -9.50 4.93 -41.24
N PHE A 740 -8.91 5.58 -42.25
CA PHE A 740 -7.46 5.78 -42.34
C PHE A 740 -6.90 6.58 -41.16
N LYS A 741 -7.62 7.61 -40.70
CA LYS A 741 -7.25 8.42 -39.53
C LYS A 741 -7.02 7.57 -38.28
N LEU A 742 -7.75 6.46 -38.11
CA LEU A 742 -7.56 5.52 -37.00
C LEU A 742 -6.24 4.75 -37.08
N PHE A 743 -5.66 4.59 -38.27
CA PHE A 743 -4.42 3.85 -38.51
C PHE A 743 -3.19 4.75 -38.52
N ILE A 744 -3.34 6.07 -38.69
CA ILE A 744 -2.22 7.04 -38.67
C ILE A 744 -1.27 6.82 -37.48
N PRO A 745 -1.73 6.69 -36.21
CA PRO A 745 -0.82 6.46 -35.09
C PRO A 745 0.02 5.18 -35.23
N HIS A 746 -0.52 4.14 -35.85
CA HIS A 746 0.19 2.88 -36.09
C HIS A 746 1.18 2.98 -37.26
N LEU A 747 0.90 3.83 -38.25
CA LEU A 747 1.74 4.06 -39.43
C LEU A 747 2.97 4.92 -39.09
N LEU A 748 2.83 5.86 -38.16
CA LEU A 748 3.88 6.82 -37.80
C LEU A 748 4.93 6.26 -36.83
N LEU A 749 4.70 5.05 -36.28
CA LEU A 749 5.65 4.21 -35.53
C LEU A 749 6.40 4.93 -34.37
N SER A 750 5.82 5.96 -33.76
CA SER A 750 6.44 6.65 -32.64
C SER A 750 5.42 7.13 -31.61
N THR A 751 5.77 6.99 -30.32
CA THR A 751 5.05 7.60 -29.19
C THR A 751 5.52 9.03 -28.91
N GLU A 752 6.63 9.46 -29.51
CA GLU A 752 7.13 10.84 -29.43
C GLU A 752 6.38 11.70 -30.45
N GLU A 753 5.68 12.72 -29.96
CA GLU A 753 4.80 13.60 -30.73
C GLU A 753 5.53 14.26 -31.90
N ASP A 754 6.74 14.77 -31.68
CA ASP A 754 7.58 15.39 -32.71
C ASP A 754 7.95 14.43 -33.86
N VAL A 755 8.20 13.15 -33.54
CA VAL A 755 8.56 12.14 -34.55
C VAL A 755 7.33 11.73 -35.36
N ALA A 756 6.19 11.59 -34.70
CA ALA A 756 4.92 11.30 -35.37
C ALA A 756 4.53 12.44 -36.31
N GLU A 757 4.62 13.69 -35.87
CA GLU A 757 4.32 14.87 -36.67
C GLU A 757 5.26 14.96 -37.89
N ARG A 758 6.56 14.75 -37.68
CA ARG A 758 7.55 14.66 -38.78
C ARG A 758 7.19 13.61 -39.81
N ASN A 759 6.84 12.40 -39.35
CA ASN A 759 6.47 11.28 -40.22
C ASN A 759 5.16 11.55 -40.97
N ASN A 760 4.22 12.29 -40.37
CA ASN A 760 2.96 12.65 -41.02
C ASN A 760 3.21 13.53 -42.25
N TYR A 761 4.06 14.54 -42.13
CA TYR A 761 4.43 15.37 -43.28
C TYR A 761 5.17 14.59 -44.36
N ILE A 762 6.05 13.66 -43.98
CA ILE A 762 6.72 12.77 -44.95
C ILE A 762 5.68 11.92 -45.68
N LEU A 763 4.72 11.33 -44.96
CA LEU A 763 3.64 10.54 -45.53
C LEU A 763 2.80 11.37 -46.52
N ILE A 764 2.42 12.59 -46.17
CA ILE A 764 1.67 13.51 -47.05
C ILE A 764 2.47 13.79 -48.32
N GLU A 765 3.75 14.16 -48.20
CA GLU A 765 4.60 14.45 -49.34
C GLU A 765 4.76 13.24 -50.27
N GLU A 766 4.95 12.05 -49.71
CA GLU A 766 5.09 10.81 -50.47
C GLU A 766 3.76 10.38 -51.12
N ILE A 767 2.62 10.57 -50.46
CA ILE A 767 1.29 10.37 -51.07
C ILE A 767 1.15 11.27 -52.30
N MET A 768 1.47 12.56 -52.17
CA MET A 768 1.43 13.51 -53.29
C MET A 768 2.45 13.23 -54.40
N LYS A 769 3.55 12.51 -54.13
CA LYS A 769 4.53 12.11 -55.16
C LYS A 769 4.14 10.80 -55.85
N SER A 770 3.57 9.87 -55.09
CA SER A 770 3.30 8.50 -55.53
C SER A 770 2.21 8.40 -56.60
N ASN A 771 1.29 9.37 -56.67
CA ASN A 771 0.20 9.35 -57.63
C ASN A 771 -0.31 10.77 -57.92
N SER A 772 -0.31 11.18 -59.19
CA SER A 772 -0.75 12.52 -59.62
C SER A 772 -2.27 12.63 -59.84
N ALA A 773 -3.03 11.59 -59.49
CA ALA A 773 -4.48 11.64 -59.63
C ALA A 773 -5.08 12.65 -58.65
N ILE A 774 -5.99 13.49 -59.14
CA ILE A 774 -6.61 14.60 -58.41
C ILE A 774 -7.18 14.15 -57.05
N ASN A 775 -7.81 12.98 -57.02
CA ASN A 775 -8.37 12.40 -55.80
C ASN A 775 -7.27 12.15 -54.74
N VAL A 776 -6.08 11.68 -55.12
CA VAL A 776 -4.97 11.45 -54.18
C VAL A 776 -4.45 12.78 -53.62
N THR A 777 -4.40 13.81 -54.46
CA THR A 777 -4.08 15.18 -54.02
C THR A 777 -5.11 15.72 -53.03
N VAL A 778 -6.40 15.41 -53.21
CA VAL A 778 -7.45 15.72 -52.24
C VAL A 778 -7.29 14.94 -50.93
N LEU A 779 -6.88 13.67 -50.98
CA LEU A 779 -6.54 12.89 -49.78
C LEU A 779 -5.42 13.55 -48.97
N ALA A 780 -4.40 14.09 -49.64
CA ALA A 780 -3.32 14.83 -48.98
C ALA A 780 -3.82 16.07 -48.23
N VAL A 781 -4.85 16.77 -48.75
CA VAL A 781 -5.49 17.89 -48.04
C VAL A 781 -6.15 17.41 -46.74
N PHE A 782 -6.83 16.27 -46.76
CA PHE A 782 -7.49 15.72 -45.56
C PHE A 782 -6.50 15.28 -44.48
N LEU A 783 -5.26 14.96 -44.84
CA LEU A 783 -4.21 14.55 -43.89
C LEU A 783 -3.48 15.71 -43.22
N LEU A 784 -3.75 16.95 -43.64
CA LEU A 784 -3.23 18.13 -42.97
C LEU A 784 -3.73 18.18 -41.52
N PRO A 785 -2.91 18.65 -40.57
CA PRO A 785 -3.29 18.73 -39.16
C PRO A 785 -4.43 19.75 -38.96
N ASP A 786 -5.28 19.50 -37.97
CA ASP A 786 -6.42 20.36 -37.67
C ASP A 786 -6.01 21.74 -37.11
N GLU A 787 -4.73 21.91 -36.72
CA GLU A 787 -4.13 23.16 -36.24
C GLU A 787 -2.82 23.47 -36.97
N ARG A 788 -2.40 24.75 -36.96
CA ARG A 788 -1.10 25.14 -37.50
C ARG A 788 0.03 24.71 -36.56
N PRO A 789 1.11 24.09 -37.07
CA PRO A 789 2.24 23.69 -36.24
C PRO A 789 2.92 24.90 -35.60
N THR A 790 3.28 24.77 -34.33
CA THR A 790 3.94 25.83 -33.54
C THR A 790 5.45 25.81 -33.67
N LEU A 791 6.03 24.62 -33.86
CA LEU A 791 7.48 24.44 -34.04
C LEU A 791 7.93 24.90 -35.44
N ILE A 792 9.01 25.66 -35.48
CA ILE A 792 9.53 26.28 -36.70
C ILE A 792 9.82 25.23 -37.79
N GLU A 793 10.36 24.07 -37.43
CA GLU A 793 10.68 23.01 -38.41
C GLU A 793 9.44 22.44 -39.11
N PHE A 794 8.34 22.25 -38.38
CA PHE A 794 7.08 21.73 -38.92
C PHE A 794 6.31 22.81 -39.68
N LYS A 795 6.39 24.06 -39.25
CA LYS A 795 5.83 25.21 -39.98
C LYS A 795 6.41 25.32 -41.39
N LEU A 796 7.71 25.11 -41.56
CA LEU A 796 8.35 25.14 -42.87
C LEU A 796 7.84 24.01 -43.79
N LYS A 797 7.65 22.80 -43.26
CA LYS A 797 7.10 21.65 -44.01
C LYS A 797 5.64 21.86 -44.36
N TYR A 798 4.84 22.30 -43.40
CA TYR A 798 3.44 22.65 -43.60
C TYR A 798 3.30 23.71 -44.70
N ASP A 799 4.06 24.81 -44.63
CA ASP A 799 4.04 25.86 -45.65
C ASP A 799 4.45 25.34 -47.04
N ALA A 800 5.41 24.40 -47.10
CA ALA A 800 5.82 23.77 -48.35
C ALA A 800 4.70 22.92 -48.97
N VAL A 801 3.99 22.13 -48.16
CA VAL A 801 2.83 21.33 -48.60
C VAL A 801 1.71 22.24 -49.08
N ILE A 802 1.35 23.27 -48.32
CA ILE A 802 0.31 24.25 -48.70
C ILE A 802 0.68 24.96 -50.01
N LYS A 803 1.93 25.46 -50.14
CA LYS A 803 2.39 26.10 -51.38
C LYS A 803 2.34 25.16 -52.58
N ARG A 804 2.57 23.86 -52.38
CA ARG A 804 2.46 22.86 -53.44
C ARG A 804 0.99 22.64 -53.84
N LEU A 805 0.10 22.47 -52.87
CA LEU A 805 -1.34 22.29 -53.10
C LEU A 805 -1.97 23.52 -53.78
N LEU A 806 -1.51 24.74 -53.45
CA LEU A 806 -1.96 25.99 -54.11
C LEU A 806 -1.55 26.09 -55.58
N LYS A 807 -0.51 25.36 -56.02
CA LYS A 807 -0.06 25.36 -57.42
C LYS A 807 -0.84 24.38 -58.31
N GLU A 808 -1.65 23.50 -57.71
CA GLU A 808 -2.49 22.56 -58.45
C GLU A 808 -3.54 23.33 -59.25
N GLN A 809 -3.85 22.89 -60.47
CA GLN A 809 -4.82 23.57 -61.35
C GLN A 809 -6.26 23.07 -61.13
N ASP A 810 -6.43 21.98 -60.39
CA ASP A 810 -7.73 21.33 -60.23
C ASP A 810 -8.62 22.03 -59.18
N LEU A 811 -9.85 22.35 -59.60
CA LEU A 811 -10.82 23.04 -58.76
C LEU A 811 -11.20 22.25 -57.50
N ALA A 812 -11.23 20.91 -57.55
CA ALA A 812 -11.59 20.10 -56.38
C ALA A 812 -10.53 20.24 -55.28
N VAL A 813 -9.24 20.24 -55.65
CA VAL A 813 -8.15 20.45 -54.69
C VAL A 813 -8.30 21.82 -54.02
N HIS A 814 -8.57 22.87 -54.79
CA HIS A 814 -8.78 24.21 -54.25
C HIS A 814 -10.00 24.29 -53.33
N VAL A 815 -11.13 23.68 -53.69
CA VAL A 815 -12.33 23.67 -52.84
C VAL A 815 -12.05 23.06 -51.47
N TYR A 816 -11.40 21.90 -51.43
CA TYR A 816 -11.06 21.24 -50.16
C TYR A 816 -9.99 22.01 -49.38
N LEU A 817 -8.97 22.53 -50.08
CA LEU A 817 -7.90 23.31 -49.45
C LEU A 817 -8.43 24.61 -48.84
N TYR A 818 -9.28 25.36 -49.53
CA TYR A 818 -9.87 26.59 -48.99
C TYR A 818 -10.83 26.30 -47.85
N LYS A 819 -11.57 25.18 -47.90
CA LYS A 819 -12.40 24.75 -46.77
C LYS A 819 -11.55 24.46 -45.52
N TYR A 820 -10.42 23.78 -45.69
CA TYR A 820 -9.46 23.53 -44.63
C TYR A 820 -8.83 24.83 -44.08
N LEU A 821 -8.38 25.73 -44.96
CA LEU A 821 -7.81 27.01 -44.55
C LEU A 821 -8.83 27.89 -43.81
N LYS A 822 -10.11 27.83 -44.20
CA LYS A 822 -11.21 28.51 -43.50
C LYS A 822 -11.46 27.93 -42.11
N SER A 823 -11.43 26.60 -41.94
CA SER A 823 -11.59 26.00 -40.60
C SER A 823 -10.48 26.40 -39.63
N LEU A 824 -9.27 26.70 -40.12
CA LEU A 824 -8.19 27.23 -39.28
C LEU A 824 -8.46 28.67 -38.81
N SER A 825 -9.07 29.51 -39.65
CA SER A 825 -9.39 30.90 -39.29
C SER A 825 -10.57 31.06 -38.32
N ASP A 826 -11.38 30.01 -38.16
CA ASP A 826 -12.49 29.99 -37.19
C ASP A 826 -12.03 29.51 -35.79
N ILE A 827 -10.77 29.06 -35.65
CA ILE A 827 -10.16 28.52 -34.42
C ILE A 827 -9.13 29.51 -33.80
N GLU A 828 -8.55 30.41 -34.61
CA GLU A 828 -7.76 31.58 -34.18
C GLU A 828 -8.67 32.71 -33.67
#